data_AF-A0AB34FAV8-F1
#
_entry.id   AF-A0AB34FAV8-F1
#
_cell.length_a   1.000
_cell.length_b   1.000
_cell.length_c   1.000
_cell.angle_alpha   90.00
_cell.angle_beta   90.00
_cell.angle_gamma   90.00
#
_symmetry.space_group_name_H-M   'P 1'
#
loop_
_entity.id
_entity.type
_entity.pdbx_description
1 polymer ?
#
loop_
_entity_poly.entity_id
_entity_poly.type
_entity_poly.pdbx_seq_one_letter_code
_entity_poly.pdbx_strand_id
1 'polypeptide(L)'
;MAARSEVTLSRPSEWTAWYEDFVSRAETSKIFDFVDIEKDSPTLEEPLEPLTSDEMLDRINKAAYDYWTMAMHTDAATAGPRPDPAADLTDAQWTRLGRLQSEYKVKLATFANRQRAYAELAIWVRSTVDKAYLGNTTSKSDLRTIVRDLKSSLAPSEDEQKEEARLRCRQVLTQTKRVKPEDWLVVWNKAKLEGEKHKIAELEGQSAVNDFLTAVSAFDATWASQQKVQIMNSKKFGLKMDVTIRALGELFHEHVRSSRASSRLADSAFAVTDATQSHCPCGLPSSKHRWKPVDCAAVQIAINGESKDGRRVKPNRVKICKETLKQAKWKSLIDTVKASASTPKTDQQDEHESTVPRSRKHGDFVGLTIDANGLTGGHTDSVFAALREKHPLYNSTIYDCSDCPVEWSVYQYRPSLPANIIFLALFAIAGAVHIFLGVKWRSWGFMSFMIFGCLVETIGYIGRIVLYNNPFSFGGFMVQIIFISTGPVFYTGAIYVTLSQTIEHLAPRLSRFKPKLFYWIFIPADLVCLVLQAAGGALSTTSSGSSTTGVDVAMTGLALQVAVLFIFSLLFADYMVRFMCDSSTPPLSSRVRRFLSGLSLAIALILGRSIYRCYELSKGYRDSDLITDQGLFIALEGVLIVIAVFALCIGHPGLSFSMKASTRQSSISSDVQK
;
A
#
# COMPACT_ATOMS: atom_id res chain seq x y z
N MET A 1 7.58 20.89 45.38
CA MET A 1 7.62 22.21 44.71
C MET A 1 6.19 22.60 44.38
N ALA A 2 5.58 23.49 45.17
CA ALA A 2 4.25 24.03 44.89
C ALA A 2 4.36 24.98 43.69
N ALA A 3 3.79 24.60 42.55
CA ALA A 3 3.64 25.50 41.41
C ALA A 3 2.76 26.66 41.87
N ARG A 4 3.24 27.90 41.71
CA ARG A 4 2.40 29.09 41.83
C ARG A 4 1.21 28.92 40.90
N SER A 5 0.00 28.86 41.43
CA SER A 5 -1.24 28.80 40.67
C SER A 5 -1.45 30.15 39.99
N GLU A 6 -0.98 30.28 38.75
CA GLU A 6 -1.41 31.35 37.86
C GLU A 6 -2.93 31.23 37.68
N VAL A 7 -3.63 32.35 37.80
CA VAL A 7 -5.05 32.43 37.44
C VAL A 7 -5.13 32.17 35.95
N THR A 8 -5.72 31.05 35.56
CA THR A 8 -5.83 30.62 34.15
C THR A 8 -7.19 30.95 33.54
N LEU A 9 -8.20 31.27 34.36
CA LEU A 9 -9.52 31.70 33.91
C LEU A 9 -9.80 33.11 34.41
N SER A 10 -9.45 34.09 33.58
CA SER A 10 -9.62 35.53 33.82
C SER A 10 -10.49 36.22 32.77
N ARG A 11 -10.66 35.61 31.59
CA ARG A 11 -11.44 36.14 30.47
C ARG A 11 -12.32 35.06 29.82
N PRO A 12 -13.45 35.43 29.18
CA PRO A 12 -14.33 34.49 28.49
C PRO A 12 -13.63 33.63 27.41
N SER A 13 -12.63 34.17 26.73
CA SER A 13 -11.85 33.44 25.71
C SER A 13 -11.05 32.25 26.27
N GLU A 14 -10.80 32.22 27.58
CA GLU A 14 -10.02 31.17 28.26
C GLU A 14 -10.92 30.00 28.74
N TRP A 15 -12.24 30.17 28.68
CA TRP A 15 -13.22 29.21 29.16
C TRP A 15 -13.05 27.82 28.53
N THR A 16 -12.94 27.75 27.20
CA THR A 16 -12.87 26.47 26.47
C THR A 16 -11.66 25.66 26.87
N ALA A 17 -10.48 26.28 26.91
CA ALA A 17 -9.23 25.61 27.29
C ALA A 17 -9.23 25.20 28.78
N TRP A 18 -9.78 26.05 29.65
CA TRP A 18 -9.88 25.77 31.08
C TRP A 18 -10.86 24.63 31.37
N TYR A 19 -12.01 24.60 30.69
CA TYR A 19 -13.01 23.54 30.86
C TYR A 19 -12.50 22.19 30.33
N GLU A 20 -11.72 22.17 29.25
CA GLU A 20 -11.03 20.95 28.78
C GLU A 20 -10.06 20.38 29.83
N ASP A 21 -9.28 21.24 30.52
CA ASP A 21 -8.38 20.79 31.60
C ASP A 21 -9.17 20.28 32.83
N PHE A 22 -10.30 20.92 33.15
CA PHE A 22 -11.22 20.45 34.19
C PHE A 22 -11.76 19.05 33.88
N VAL A 23 -12.27 18.82 32.67
CA VAL A 23 -12.77 17.51 32.22
C VAL A 23 -11.66 16.46 32.27
N SER A 24 -10.49 16.77 31.72
CA SER A 24 -9.34 15.87 31.69
C SER A 24 -8.91 15.41 33.10
N ARG A 25 -8.85 16.34 34.07
CA ARG A 25 -8.52 16.03 35.48
C ARG A 25 -9.59 15.16 36.15
N ALA A 26 -10.86 15.46 35.88
CA ALA A 26 -11.99 14.70 36.43
C ALA A 26 -12.06 13.28 35.86
N GLU A 27 -11.78 13.09 34.56
CA GLU A 27 -11.71 11.78 33.91
C GLU A 27 -10.50 10.96 34.40
N THR A 28 -9.33 11.59 34.50
CA THR A 28 -8.10 10.95 35.01
C THR A 28 -8.31 10.42 36.44
N SER A 29 -9.06 11.17 37.25
CA SER A 29 -9.36 10.82 38.64
C SER A 29 -10.59 9.92 38.78
N LYS A 30 -11.26 9.56 37.67
CA LYS A 30 -12.48 8.74 37.62
C LYS A 30 -13.63 9.27 38.48
N ILE A 31 -13.77 10.60 38.52
CA ILE A 31 -14.84 11.30 39.24
C ILE A 31 -15.75 12.11 38.31
N PHE A 32 -15.50 12.12 36.99
CA PHE A 32 -16.27 12.90 36.02
C PHE A 32 -17.78 12.65 36.12
N ASP A 33 -18.21 11.39 36.30
CA ASP A 33 -19.62 11.02 36.47
C ASP A 33 -20.32 11.70 37.65
N PHE A 34 -19.59 12.25 38.61
CA PHE A 34 -20.14 12.97 39.79
C PHE A 34 -20.08 14.50 39.62
N VAL A 35 -19.24 15.01 38.71
CA VAL A 35 -19.05 16.45 38.48
C VAL A 35 -19.56 16.93 37.12
N ASP A 36 -20.11 16.03 36.30
CA ASP A 36 -20.66 16.37 34.99
C ASP A 36 -21.79 17.42 35.15
N ILE A 37 -21.62 18.54 34.45
CA ILE A 37 -22.55 19.69 34.48
C ILE A 37 -23.72 19.52 33.50
N GLU A 38 -23.58 18.65 32.49
CA GLU A 38 -24.57 18.42 31.41
C GLU A 38 -25.63 17.39 31.80
N LYS A 39 -25.30 16.45 32.68
CA LYS A 39 -26.20 15.38 33.13
C LYS A 39 -26.56 15.53 34.60
N ASP A 40 -27.67 14.91 35.02
CA ASP A 40 -27.99 14.80 36.43
C ASP A 40 -27.19 13.68 37.10
N SER A 41 -26.00 14.06 37.53
CA SER A 41 -24.99 13.19 38.13
C SER A 41 -25.39 12.76 39.54
N PRO A 42 -25.21 11.47 39.91
CA PRO A 42 -25.46 11.00 41.27
C PRO A 42 -24.52 11.67 42.27
N THR A 43 -24.99 11.86 43.51
CA THR A 43 -24.13 12.37 44.59
C THR A 43 -23.17 11.27 45.04
N LEU A 44 -21.95 11.63 45.42
CA LEU A 44 -21.00 10.68 45.97
C LEU A 44 -21.46 10.25 47.38
N GLU A 45 -22.15 9.11 47.48
CA GLU A 45 -22.65 8.55 48.73
C GLU A 45 -21.69 7.54 49.37
N GLU A 46 -21.66 7.51 50.70
CA GLU A 46 -20.87 6.56 51.48
C GLU A 46 -21.48 5.15 51.41
N PRO A 47 -20.67 4.09 51.18
CA PRO A 47 -21.17 2.73 51.16
C PRO A 47 -21.77 2.33 52.52
N LEU A 48 -22.94 1.69 52.51
CA LEU A 48 -23.57 1.13 53.71
C LEU A 48 -22.76 -0.05 54.27
N GLU A 49 -22.65 -0.11 55.59
CA GLU A 49 -21.98 -1.21 56.30
C GLU A 49 -22.70 -2.55 56.06
N PRO A 50 -21.96 -3.65 55.85
CA PRO A 50 -22.53 -4.98 55.69
C PRO A 50 -23.02 -5.50 57.04
N LEU A 51 -23.98 -6.43 57.00
CA LEU A 51 -24.48 -7.08 58.21
C LEU A 51 -23.36 -7.77 59.01
N THR A 52 -23.52 -7.82 60.32
CA THR A 52 -22.67 -8.62 61.21
C THR A 52 -23.03 -10.11 61.16
N SER A 53 -22.17 -10.98 61.71
CA SER A 53 -22.45 -12.43 61.82
C SER A 53 -23.76 -12.68 62.57
N ASP A 54 -23.96 -11.95 63.65
CA ASP A 54 -25.08 -12.12 64.57
C ASP A 54 -26.38 -11.62 63.94
N GLU A 55 -26.32 -10.50 63.21
CA GLU A 55 -27.45 -9.98 62.43
C GLU A 55 -27.83 -10.90 61.26
N MET A 56 -26.85 -11.53 60.61
CA MET A 56 -27.12 -12.50 59.55
C MET A 56 -27.77 -13.76 60.12
N LEU A 57 -27.28 -14.25 61.26
CA LEU A 57 -27.84 -15.41 61.96
C LEU A 57 -29.28 -15.15 62.42
N ASP A 58 -29.54 -13.98 63.00
CA ASP A 58 -30.88 -13.56 63.41
C ASP A 58 -31.85 -13.51 62.21
N ARG A 59 -31.42 -12.96 61.07
CA ARG A 59 -32.25 -12.93 59.85
C ARG A 59 -32.55 -14.32 59.30
N ILE A 60 -31.59 -15.26 59.36
CA ILE A 60 -31.79 -16.64 58.90
C ILE A 60 -32.77 -17.36 59.81
N ASN A 61 -32.59 -17.25 61.13
CA ASN A 61 -33.48 -17.86 62.12
C ASN A 61 -34.90 -17.29 62.02
N LYS A 62 -35.01 -15.97 61.84
CA LYS A 62 -36.29 -15.30 61.59
C LYS A 62 -36.95 -15.78 60.30
N ALA A 63 -36.22 -15.86 59.19
CA ALA A 63 -36.76 -16.33 57.91
C ALA A 63 -37.22 -17.80 57.98
N ALA A 64 -36.48 -18.65 58.69
CA ALA A 64 -36.87 -20.05 58.91
C ALA A 64 -38.15 -20.16 59.75
N TYR A 65 -38.27 -19.32 60.79
CA TYR A 65 -39.47 -19.24 61.61
C TYR A 65 -40.69 -18.71 60.83
N ASP A 66 -40.49 -17.65 60.04
CA ASP A 66 -41.55 -17.05 59.22
C ASP A 66 -42.05 -18.06 58.17
N TYR A 67 -41.13 -18.78 57.51
CA TYR A 67 -41.49 -19.83 56.55
C TYR A 67 -42.28 -20.97 57.20
N TRP A 68 -41.83 -21.44 58.37
CA TRP A 68 -42.55 -22.46 59.12
C TRP A 68 -43.94 -21.97 59.55
N THR A 69 -44.06 -20.73 60.01
CA THR A 69 -45.34 -20.13 60.40
C THR A 69 -46.31 -20.09 59.21
N MET A 70 -45.82 -19.69 58.03
CA MET A 70 -46.61 -19.73 56.79
C MET A 70 -47.05 -21.15 56.41
N ALA A 71 -46.15 -22.13 56.51
CA ALA A 71 -46.46 -23.53 56.21
C ALA A 71 -47.50 -24.11 57.20
N MET A 72 -47.36 -23.79 58.50
CA MET A 72 -48.28 -24.23 59.55
C MET A 72 -49.70 -23.67 59.36
N HIS A 73 -49.82 -22.43 58.89
CA HIS A 73 -51.12 -21.84 58.55
C HIS A 73 -51.77 -22.45 57.29
N THR A 74 -50.97 -23.09 56.43
CA THR A 74 -51.46 -23.66 55.17
C THR A 74 -51.87 -25.13 55.33
N ASP A 75 -51.02 -25.95 55.97
CA ASP A 75 -51.32 -27.34 56.30
C ASP A 75 -50.45 -27.81 57.48
N ALA A 76 -51.10 -28.03 58.63
CA ALA A 76 -50.43 -28.41 59.87
C ALA A 76 -49.82 -29.83 59.83
N ALA A 77 -50.29 -30.72 58.95
CA ALA A 77 -49.78 -32.08 58.85
C ALA A 77 -48.43 -32.17 58.11
N THR A 78 -48.15 -31.23 57.21
CA THR A 78 -46.93 -31.20 56.38
C THR A 78 -45.85 -30.24 56.90
N ALA A 79 -46.19 -29.28 57.77
CA ALA A 79 -45.25 -28.29 58.30
C ALA A 79 -44.19 -28.86 59.25
N GLY A 80 -44.48 -29.98 59.93
CA GLY A 80 -43.54 -30.62 60.87
C GLY A 80 -43.28 -29.80 62.16
N PRO A 81 -42.32 -30.25 63.01
CA PRO A 81 -41.99 -29.57 64.26
C PRO A 81 -41.34 -28.20 64.02
N ARG A 82 -41.49 -27.29 65.00
CA ARG A 82 -40.88 -25.95 64.94
C ARG A 82 -39.36 -26.08 64.76
N PRO A 83 -38.76 -25.35 63.81
CA PRO A 83 -37.31 -25.39 63.60
C PRO A 83 -36.57 -24.81 64.81
N ASP A 84 -35.53 -25.51 65.26
CA ASP A 84 -34.62 -25.00 66.27
C ASP A 84 -33.76 -23.85 65.70
N PRO A 85 -33.47 -22.79 66.47
CA PRO A 85 -32.60 -21.71 66.02
C PRO A 85 -31.20 -22.26 65.70
N ALA A 86 -30.67 -21.91 64.54
CA ALA A 86 -29.29 -22.19 64.21
C ALA A 86 -28.37 -21.45 65.19
N ALA A 87 -27.41 -22.18 65.77
CA ALA A 87 -26.44 -21.65 66.72
C ALA A 87 -25.24 -20.99 66.04
N ASP A 88 -24.96 -21.34 64.79
CA ASP A 88 -23.86 -20.80 63.97
C ASP A 88 -24.24 -20.82 62.49
N LEU A 89 -23.55 -20.02 61.69
CA LEU A 89 -23.66 -19.96 60.25
C LEU A 89 -22.97 -21.17 59.61
N THR A 90 -23.54 -21.67 58.51
CA THR A 90 -22.89 -22.72 57.70
C THR A 90 -21.67 -22.16 56.96
N ASP A 91 -20.73 -23.04 56.57
CA ASP A 91 -19.52 -22.66 55.81
C ASP A 91 -19.84 -21.85 54.54
N ALA A 92 -20.94 -22.16 53.85
CA ALA A 92 -21.41 -21.43 52.69
C ALA A 92 -21.87 -19.99 53.03
N GLN A 93 -22.55 -19.82 54.17
CA GLN A 93 -23.00 -18.52 54.66
C GLN A 93 -21.82 -17.69 55.18
N TRP A 94 -20.87 -18.29 55.90
CA TRP A 94 -19.61 -17.67 56.29
C TRP A 94 -18.83 -17.17 55.08
N THR A 95 -18.74 -17.99 54.02
CA THR A 95 -18.11 -17.59 52.75
C THR A 95 -18.83 -16.39 52.12
N ARG A 96 -20.17 -16.38 52.14
CA ARG A 96 -20.96 -15.27 51.58
C ARG A 96 -20.79 -13.98 52.38
N LEU A 97 -20.77 -14.06 53.72
CA LEU A 97 -20.54 -12.93 54.62
C LEU A 97 -19.14 -12.36 54.44
N GLY A 98 -18.12 -13.21 54.42
CA GLY A 98 -16.74 -12.81 54.16
C GLY A 98 -16.57 -12.10 52.81
N ARG A 99 -17.27 -12.57 51.77
CA ARG A 99 -17.32 -11.91 50.47
C ARG A 99 -17.94 -10.51 50.56
N LEU A 100 -19.09 -10.35 51.22
CA LEU A 100 -19.75 -9.05 51.38
C LEU A 100 -18.89 -8.04 52.16
N GLN A 101 -18.23 -8.49 53.23
CA GLN A 101 -17.29 -7.66 54.00
C GLN A 101 -16.08 -7.26 53.16
N SER A 102 -15.55 -8.16 52.32
CA SER A 102 -14.47 -7.82 51.40
C SER A 102 -14.90 -6.81 50.32
N GLU A 103 -16.10 -6.97 49.75
CA GLU A 103 -16.68 -6.03 48.79
C GLU A 103 -16.89 -4.64 49.41
N TYR A 104 -17.37 -4.59 50.65
CA TYR A 104 -17.51 -3.33 51.40
C TYR A 104 -16.18 -2.62 51.59
N LYS A 105 -15.12 -3.32 52.02
CA LYS A 105 -13.78 -2.74 52.18
C LYS A 105 -13.25 -2.12 50.89
N VAL A 106 -13.47 -2.78 49.75
CA VAL A 106 -13.09 -2.26 48.43
C VAL A 106 -13.91 -1.02 48.07
N LYS A 107 -15.23 -1.04 48.31
CA LYS A 107 -16.12 0.11 48.06
C LYS A 107 -15.74 1.32 48.92
N LEU A 108 -15.45 1.11 50.21
CA LEU A 108 -15.05 2.18 51.14
C LEU A 108 -13.71 2.81 50.74
N ALA A 109 -12.72 1.99 50.37
CA ALA A 109 -11.43 2.50 49.87
C ALA A 109 -11.61 3.29 48.56
N THR A 110 -12.49 2.83 47.67
CA THR A 110 -12.81 3.53 46.41
C THR A 110 -13.51 4.86 46.68
N PHE A 111 -14.48 4.90 47.60
CA PHE A 111 -15.16 6.12 48.03
C PHE A 111 -14.16 7.14 48.61
N ALA A 112 -13.29 6.72 49.55
CA ALA A 112 -12.30 7.60 50.16
C ALA A 112 -11.30 8.19 49.12
N ASN A 113 -10.91 7.41 48.12
CA ASN A 113 -10.06 7.90 47.02
C ASN A 113 -10.80 8.92 46.14
N ARG A 114 -12.07 8.66 45.80
CA ARG A 114 -12.91 9.57 45.02
C ARG A 114 -13.19 10.87 45.77
N GLN A 115 -13.45 10.79 47.07
CA GLN A 115 -13.67 11.96 47.93
C GLN A 115 -12.42 12.85 48.01
N ARG A 116 -11.22 12.26 48.14
CA ARG A 116 -9.95 13.00 48.06
C ARG A 116 -9.77 13.69 46.71
N ALA A 117 -9.98 12.97 45.61
CA ALA A 117 -9.89 13.55 44.27
C ALA A 117 -10.89 14.68 44.04
N TYR A 118 -12.11 14.55 44.57
CA TYR A 118 -13.13 15.60 44.52
C TYR A 118 -12.69 16.87 45.25
N ALA A 119 -12.13 16.73 46.46
CA ALA A 119 -11.60 17.84 47.23
C ALA A 119 -10.41 18.53 46.55
N GLU A 120 -9.49 17.75 45.97
CA GLU A 120 -8.35 18.28 45.20
C GLU A 120 -8.82 19.07 43.97
N LEU A 121 -9.80 18.54 43.22
CA LEU A 121 -10.37 19.23 42.06
C LEU A 121 -11.07 20.53 42.47
N ALA A 122 -11.78 20.53 43.60
CA ALA A 122 -12.43 21.74 44.13
C ALA A 122 -11.41 22.81 44.56
N ILE A 123 -10.28 22.41 45.14
CA ILE A 123 -9.18 23.32 45.47
C ILE A 123 -8.58 23.89 44.18
N TRP A 124 -8.35 23.03 43.17
CA TRP A 124 -7.81 23.45 41.89
C TRP A 124 -8.70 24.51 41.22
N VAL A 125 -10.01 24.25 41.10
CA VAL A 125 -10.97 25.21 40.52
C VAL A 125 -10.88 26.56 41.22
N ARG A 126 -10.97 26.58 42.56
CA ARG A 126 -10.89 27.82 43.36
C ARG A 126 -9.55 28.56 43.26
N SER A 127 -8.47 27.86 42.92
CA SER A 127 -7.14 28.46 42.73
C SER A 127 -6.88 29.01 41.32
N THR A 128 -7.60 28.48 40.32
CA THR A 128 -7.38 28.79 38.90
C THR A 128 -8.32 29.84 38.32
N VAL A 129 -9.43 30.14 39.00
CA VAL A 129 -10.46 31.09 38.57
C VAL A 129 -10.27 32.43 39.28
N ASP A 130 -10.43 33.54 38.55
CA ASP A 130 -10.36 34.88 39.15
C ASP A 130 -11.43 35.05 40.25
N LYS A 131 -11.03 35.66 41.37
CA LYS A 131 -11.89 35.92 42.53
C LYS A 131 -13.11 36.77 42.18
N ALA A 132 -13.04 37.60 41.14
CA ALA A 132 -14.18 38.40 40.67
C ALA A 132 -15.36 37.52 40.20
N TYR A 133 -15.07 36.36 39.60
CA TYR A 133 -16.10 35.42 39.12
C TYR A 133 -16.54 34.41 40.20
N LEU A 134 -15.74 34.24 41.26
CA LEU A 134 -16.07 33.39 42.42
C LEU A 134 -16.94 34.11 43.47
N GLY A 135 -17.12 35.44 43.38
CA GLY A 135 -17.70 36.27 44.44
C GLY A 135 -19.18 36.05 44.76
N ASN A 136 -19.94 35.43 43.86
CA ASN A 136 -21.38 35.15 44.06
C ASN A 136 -21.67 33.73 44.57
N THR A 137 -20.69 32.84 44.63
CA THR A 137 -20.91 31.44 44.97
C THR A 137 -20.64 31.23 46.46
N THR A 138 -21.68 30.90 47.23
CA THR A 138 -21.54 30.65 48.67
C THR A 138 -20.58 29.48 48.93
N SER A 139 -19.75 29.61 49.97
CA SER A 139 -18.67 28.67 50.38
C SER A 139 -19.10 27.19 50.56
N LYS A 140 -20.41 26.91 50.58
CA LYS A 140 -21.01 25.57 50.76
C LYS A 140 -21.59 24.95 49.47
N SER A 141 -21.46 25.61 48.32
CA SER A 141 -21.97 25.10 47.04
C SER A 141 -21.14 23.91 46.53
N ASP A 142 -21.84 22.93 45.99
CA ASP A 142 -21.26 21.75 45.37
C ASP A 142 -20.42 22.13 44.13
N LEU A 143 -19.34 21.40 43.84
CA LEU A 143 -18.40 21.75 42.75
C LEU A 143 -19.12 21.87 41.41
N ARG A 144 -20.13 21.03 41.18
CA ARG A 144 -21.00 21.06 40.01
C ARG A 144 -21.74 22.38 39.85
N THR A 145 -22.23 22.95 40.96
CA THR A 145 -22.92 24.25 40.96
C THR A 145 -21.95 25.39 40.66
N ILE A 146 -20.75 25.35 41.24
CA ILE A 146 -19.70 26.35 40.97
C ILE A 146 -19.34 26.39 39.48
N VAL A 147 -19.09 25.22 38.86
CA VAL A 147 -18.70 25.16 37.44
C VAL A 147 -19.87 25.54 36.52
N ARG A 148 -21.12 25.23 36.90
CA ARG A 148 -22.31 25.64 36.16
C ARG A 148 -22.50 27.16 36.16
N ASP A 149 -22.29 27.81 37.30
CA ASP A 149 -22.38 29.26 37.42
C ASP A 149 -21.28 29.96 36.60
N LEU A 150 -20.06 29.41 36.62
CA LEU A 150 -18.96 29.88 35.78
C LEU A 150 -19.27 29.72 34.29
N LYS A 151 -19.87 28.59 33.88
CA LYS A 151 -20.33 28.39 32.50
C LYS A 151 -21.33 29.46 32.08
N SER A 152 -22.31 29.78 32.94
CA SER A 152 -23.31 30.79 32.63
C SER A 152 -22.75 32.21 32.51
N SER A 153 -21.61 32.48 33.14
CA SER A 153 -20.99 33.82 33.20
C SER A 153 -19.88 34.03 32.17
N LEU A 154 -19.18 32.96 31.77
CA LEU A 154 -17.94 33.03 30.99
C LEU A 154 -17.95 32.22 29.69
N ALA A 155 -18.92 31.33 29.48
CA ALA A 155 -18.97 30.58 28.23
C ALA A 155 -19.27 31.54 27.06
N PRO A 156 -18.45 31.55 26.00
CA PRO A 156 -18.70 32.40 24.83
C PRO A 156 -20.05 32.02 24.21
N SER A 157 -20.79 33.03 23.73
CA SER A 157 -22.09 32.83 23.08
C SER A 157 -21.93 31.90 21.86
N GLU A 158 -22.98 31.16 21.51
CA GLU A 158 -22.96 30.23 20.37
C GLU A 158 -22.53 30.92 19.06
N ASP A 159 -22.87 32.22 18.92
CA ASP A 159 -22.47 33.06 17.79
C ASP A 159 -20.98 33.45 17.81
N GLU A 160 -20.39 33.67 19.00
CA GLU A 160 -18.95 33.97 19.13
C GLU A 160 -18.11 32.73 18.84
N GLN A 161 -18.55 31.55 19.31
CA GLN A 161 -17.89 30.27 19.00
C GLN A 161 -17.92 29.98 17.49
N LYS A 162 -19.02 30.31 16.83
CA LYS A 162 -19.18 30.17 15.38
C LYS A 162 -18.24 31.09 14.60
N GLU A 163 -18.10 32.35 15.01
CA GLU A 163 -17.18 33.29 14.36
C GLU A 163 -15.70 32.96 14.63
N GLU A 164 -15.35 32.47 15.82
CA GLU A 164 -13.98 32.00 16.10
C GLU A 164 -13.61 30.78 15.25
N ALA A 165 -14.51 29.78 15.16
CA ALA A 165 -14.31 28.61 14.31
C ALA A 165 -14.15 28.99 12.83
N ARG A 166 -14.90 29.99 12.37
CA ARG A 166 -14.80 30.54 11.00
C ARG A 166 -13.45 31.19 10.74
N LEU A 167 -12.98 32.03 11.66
CA LEU A 167 -11.68 32.69 11.56
C LEU A 167 -10.53 31.69 11.55
N ARG A 168 -10.58 30.67 12.42
CA ARG A 168 -9.57 29.59 12.49
C ARG A 168 -9.51 28.79 11.19
N CYS A 169 -10.64 28.46 10.56
CA CYS A 169 -10.66 27.78 9.26
C CYS A 169 -9.98 28.59 8.15
N ARG A 170 -10.28 29.89 8.05
CA ARG A 170 -9.65 30.78 7.04
C ARG A 170 -8.15 30.94 7.28
N GLN A 171 -7.73 31.01 8.54
CA GLN A 171 -6.33 31.11 8.90
C GLN A 171 -5.54 29.86 8.45
N VAL A 172 -6.08 28.66 8.64
CA VAL A 172 -5.39 27.41 8.24
C VAL A 172 -5.25 27.30 6.71
N LEU A 173 -6.25 27.75 5.95
CA LEU A 173 -6.21 27.77 4.48
C LEU A 173 -5.13 28.71 3.91
N THR A 174 -4.78 29.77 4.63
CA THR A 174 -3.77 30.76 4.22
C THR A 174 -2.36 30.40 4.71
N GLN A 175 -2.25 29.65 5.81
CA GLN A 175 -0.99 29.20 6.41
C GLN A 175 -0.43 27.93 5.73
N THR A 176 -0.19 28.00 4.42
CA THR A 176 0.37 26.88 3.64
C THR A 176 1.89 26.99 3.42
N LYS A 177 2.48 28.17 3.68
CA LYS A 177 3.92 28.42 3.52
C LYS A 177 4.71 27.88 4.72
N ARG A 178 5.76 27.09 4.45
CA ARG A 178 6.76 26.56 5.41
C ARG A 178 6.24 25.53 6.45
N VAL A 179 5.09 24.90 6.19
CA VAL A 179 4.56 23.80 7.02
C VAL A 179 4.65 22.49 6.24
N LYS A 180 4.89 21.36 6.92
CA LYS A 180 4.86 20.04 6.25
C LYS A 180 3.41 19.70 5.89
N PRO A 181 3.15 19.05 4.74
CA PRO A 181 1.77 18.73 4.32
C PRO A 181 1.01 17.86 5.32
N GLU A 182 1.70 16.93 5.99
CA GLU A 182 1.13 16.04 7.02
C GLU A 182 0.67 16.83 8.26
N ASP A 183 1.54 17.71 8.77
CA ASP A 183 1.24 18.54 9.94
C ASP A 183 0.12 19.55 9.64
N TRP A 184 0.12 20.12 8.43
CA TRP A 184 -0.94 21.02 7.97
C TRP A 184 -2.29 20.30 7.85
N LEU A 185 -2.32 19.07 7.34
CA LEU A 185 -3.55 18.27 7.21
C LEU A 185 -4.19 17.95 8.55
N VAL A 186 -3.39 17.66 9.59
CA VAL A 186 -3.89 17.43 10.95
C VAL A 186 -4.58 18.69 11.49
N VAL A 187 -3.94 19.85 11.34
CA VAL A 187 -4.49 21.14 11.79
C VAL A 187 -5.76 21.50 11.01
N TRP A 188 -5.77 21.27 9.70
CA TRP A 188 -6.94 21.49 8.83
C TRP A 188 -8.13 20.59 9.20
N ASN A 189 -7.90 19.30 9.41
CA ASN A 189 -8.96 18.37 9.80
C ASN A 189 -9.57 18.74 11.16
N LYS A 190 -8.76 19.21 12.11
CA LYS A 190 -9.24 19.71 13.40
C LYS A 190 -10.12 20.96 13.23
N ALA A 191 -9.64 21.97 12.50
CA ALA A 191 -10.39 23.19 12.24
C ALA A 191 -11.72 22.92 11.50
N LYS A 192 -11.71 21.98 10.55
CA LYS A 192 -12.91 21.57 9.82
C LYS A 192 -13.94 20.88 10.72
N LEU A 193 -13.51 20.00 11.62
CA LEU A 193 -14.40 19.31 12.55
C LEU A 193 -15.08 20.30 13.52
N GLU A 194 -14.33 21.31 13.96
CA GLU A 194 -14.87 22.45 14.73
C GLU A 194 -15.91 23.23 13.88
N GLY A 195 -15.61 23.53 12.62
CA GLY A 195 -16.54 24.25 11.74
C GLY A 195 -17.80 23.46 11.34
N GLU A 196 -17.71 22.13 11.16
CA GLU A 196 -18.84 21.23 10.92
C GLU A 196 -19.78 21.18 12.14
N LYS A 197 -19.24 21.23 13.36
CA LYS A 197 -20.02 21.26 14.61
C LYS A 197 -20.94 22.49 14.69
N HIS A 198 -20.46 23.64 14.20
CA HIS A 198 -21.20 24.91 14.20
C HIS A 198 -21.98 25.18 12.90
N LYS A 199 -22.09 24.20 11.98
CA LYS A 199 -22.81 24.29 10.69
C LYS A 199 -22.48 25.57 9.90
N ILE A 200 -21.18 25.86 9.71
CA ILE A 200 -20.74 27.04 8.98
C ILE A 200 -20.98 26.84 7.48
N ALA A 201 -21.89 27.64 6.90
CA ALA A 201 -22.27 27.55 5.48
C ALA A 201 -21.09 27.77 4.50
N GLU A 202 -20.02 28.46 4.91
CA GLU A 202 -18.83 28.67 4.08
C GLU A 202 -17.96 27.42 3.90
N LEU A 203 -18.13 26.40 4.75
CA LEU A 203 -17.41 25.12 4.65
C LEU A 203 -18.20 24.07 3.85
N GLU A 204 -19.40 24.41 3.39
CA GLU A 204 -20.28 23.55 2.61
C GLU A 204 -20.39 24.02 1.16
N GLY A 205 -20.35 23.06 0.22
CA GLY A 205 -20.51 23.33 -1.21
C GLY A 205 -19.22 23.67 -1.96
N GLN A 206 -19.38 24.28 -3.15
CA GLN A 206 -18.31 24.36 -4.15
C GLN A 206 -17.19 25.35 -3.80
N SER A 207 -17.49 26.42 -3.05
CA SER A 207 -16.47 27.41 -2.66
C SER A 207 -15.40 26.76 -1.80
N ALA A 208 -15.82 25.98 -0.82
CA ALA A 208 -14.93 25.30 0.12
C ALA A 208 -14.04 24.23 -0.56
N VAL A 209 -14.54 23.58 -1.60
CA VAL A 209 -13.73 22.69 -2.46
C VAL A 209 -12.65 23.47 -3.21
N ASN A 210 -13.00 24.63 -3.76
CA ASN A 210 -12.05 25.48 -4.49
C ASN A 210 -11.00 26.08 -3.56
N ASP A 211 -11.39 26.49 -2.36
CA ASP A 211 -10.51 27.06 -1.34
C ASP A 211 -9.51 26.00 -0.84
N PHE A 212 -9.98 24.77 -0.57
CA PHE A 212 -9.12 23.64 -0.22
C PHE A 212 -8.11 23.30 -1.33
N LEU A 213 -8.58 23.18 -2.57
CA LEU A 213 -7.69 22.88 -3.71
C LEU A 213 -6.69 24.00 -3.98
N THR A 214 -7.04 25.25 -3.66
CA THR A 214 -6.14 26.39 -3.77
C THR A 214 -5.08 26.37 -2.67
N ALA A 215 -5.46 26.06 -1.43
CA ALA A 215 -4.51 25.87 -0.33
C ALA A 215 -3.53 24.70 -0.62
N VAL A 216 -4.05 23.57 -1.09
CA VAL A 216 -3.24 22.38 -1.40
C VAL A 216 -2.31 22.59 -2.60
N SER A 217 -2.67 23.47 -3.54
CA SER A 217 -1.81 23.79 -4.69
C SER A 217 -0.45 24.39 -4.29
N ALA A 218 -0.34 24.97 -3.07
CA ALA A 218 0.93 25.43 -2.52
C ALA A 218 1.89 24.29 -2.15
N PHE A 219 1.37 23.08 -1.91
CA PHE A 219 2.16 21.87 -1.64
C PHE A 219 2.39 21.05 -2.92
N ASP A 220 1.34 20.83 -3.72
CA ASP A 220 1.42 20.11 -4.99
C ASP A 220 0.44 20.71 -6.01
N ALA A 221 0.97 21.57 -6.87
CA ALA A 221 0.20 22.26 -7.91
C ALA A 221 -0.33 21.30 -8.98
N THR A 222 0.37 20.18 -9.23
CA THR A 222 -0.02 19.22 -10.27
C THR A 222 -1.22 18.39 -9.83
N TRP A 223 -1.18 17.89 -8.61
CA TRP A 223 -2.29 17.15 -8.01
C TRP A 223 -3.55 18.03 -7.89
N ALA A 224 -3.40 19.26 -7.40
CA ALA A 224 -4.51 20.19 -7.26
C ALA A 224 -5.17 20.53 -8.62
N SER A 225 -4.36 20.69 -9.68
CA SER A 225 -4.86 20.97 -11.03
C SER A 225 -5.60 19.77 -11.63
N GLN A 226 -5.10 18.55 -11.43
CA GLN A 226 -5.77 17.32 -11.88
C GLN A 226 -7.15 17.15 -11.23
N GLN A 227 -7.24 17.35 -9.90
CA GLN A 227 -8.51 17.26 -9.17
C GLN A 227 -9.51 18.33 -9.62
N LYS A 228 -9.05 19.57 -9.87
CA LYS A 228 -9.90 20.63 -10.44
C LYS A 228 -10.50 20.23 -11.79
N VAL A 229 -9.71 19.62 -12.69
CA VAL A 229 -10.17 19.16 -14.01
C VAL A 229 -11.19 18.03 -13.88
N GLN A 230 -10.96 17.06 -12.99
CA GLN A 230 -11.90 15.95 -12.76
C GLN A 230 -13.26 16.45 -12.23
N ILE A 231 -13.26 17.41 -11.31
CA ILE A 231 -14.48 18.02 -10.75
C ILE A 231 -15.22 18.87 -11.79
N MET A 232 -14.51 19.55 -12.70
CA MET A 232 -15.14 20.28 -13.81
C MET A 232 -15.76 19.33 -14.85
N ASN A 233 -15.07 18.23 -15.17
CA ASN A 233 -15.55 17.25 -16.12
C ASN A 233 -16.79 16.50 -15.59
N SER A 234 -16.80 16.08 -14.32
CA SER A 234 -17.95 15.39 -13.73
C SER A 234 -19.24 16.23 -13.80
N LYS A 235 -19.13 17.54 -13.57
CA LYS A 235 -20.24 18.50 -13.70
C LYS A 235 -20.75 18.64 -15.12
N LYS A 236 -19.84 18.67 -16.11
CA LYS A 236 -20.18 18.82 -17.52
C LYS A 236 -20.99 17.64 -18.06
N PHE A 237 -20.80 16.45 -17.49
CA PHE A 237 -21.52 15.22 -17.85
C PHE A 237 -22.75 14.94 -16.98
N GLY A 238 -23.16 15.87 -16.09
CA GLY A 238 -24.37 15.70 -15.28
C GLY A 238 -24.28 14.62 -14.19
N LEU A 239 -23.10 14.04 -13.95
CA LEU A 239 -22.88 13.15 -12.82
C LEU A 239 -22.75 14.01 -11.55
N LYS A 240 -23.79 14.00 -10.70
CA LYS A 240 -23.69 14.49 -9.31
C LYS A 240 -22.75 13.58 -8.51
N MET A 241 -21.45 13.73 -8.69
CA MET A 241 -20.52 13.38 -7.64
C MET A 241 -20.51 14.54 -6.66
N ASP A 242 -21.18 14.38 -5.52
CA ASP A 242 -21.05 15.27 -4.38
C ASP A 242 -19.65 15.05 -3.76
N VAL A 243 -18.62 15.58 -4.42
CA VAL A 243 -17.24 15.50 -3.96
C VAL A 243 -17.15 16.28 -2.66
N THR A 244 -17.21 15.54 -1.55
CA THR A 244 -17.13 16.11 -0.22
C THR A 244 -15.68 16.48 0.07
N ILE A 245 -15.45 17.60 0.73
CA ILE A 245 -14.10 18.06 1.13
C ILE A 245 -13.37 17.02 1.98
N ARG A 246 -14.12 16.17 2.72
CA ARG A 246 -13.59 15.04 3.48
C ARG A 246 -12.87 14.03 2.59
N ALA A 247 -13.51 13.61 1.50
CA ALA A 247 -12.93 12.68 0.53
C ALA A 247 -11.70 13.30 -0.15
N LEU A 248 -11.75 14.60 -0.48
CA LEU A 248 -10.59 15.33 -1.02
C LEU A 248 -9.41 15.41 -0.05
N GLY A 249 -9.68 15.60 1.24
CA GLY A 249 -8.66 15.60 2.29
C GLY A 249 -7.99 14.23 2.46
N GLU A 250 -8.77 13.15 2.42
CA GLU A 250 -8.27 11.77 2.48
C GLU A 250 -7.41 11.42 1.25
N LEU A 251 -7.89 11.79 0.05
CA LEU A 251 -7.14 11.60 -1.20
C LEU A 251 -5.81 12.36 -1.20
N PHE A 252 -5.79 13.60 -0.68
CA PHE A 252 -4.56 14.37 -0.60
C PHE A 252 -3.57 13.77 0.42
N HIS A 253 -4.08 13.31 1.57
CA HIS A 253 -3.25 12.65 2.58
C HIS A 253 -2.60 11.36 2.05
N GLU A 254 -3.32 10.60 1.24
CA GLU A 254 -2.79 9.40 0.58
C GLU A 254 -1.74 9.73 -0.49
N HIS A 255 -1.95 10.80 -1.26
CA HIS A 255 -0.99 11.32 -2.23
C HIS A 255 0.34 11.78 -1.60
N VAL A 256 0.27 12.52 -0.50
CA VAL A 256 1.46 12.96 0.24
C VAL A 256 2.26 11.74 0.76
N ARG A 257 1.55 10.71 1.25
CA ARG A 257 2.18 9.48 1.75
C ARG A 257 2.86 8.68 0.64
N SER A 258 2.22 8.53 -0.52
CA SER A 258 2.76 7.76 -1.65
C SER A 258 3.97 8.45 -2.29
N SER A 259 3.93 9.77 -2.46
CA SER A 259 5.05 10.57 -2.97
C SER A 259 6.32 10.44 -2.09
N ARG A 260 6.13 10.37 -0.77
CA ARG A 260 7.24 10.16 0.18
C ARG A 260 7.79 8.73 0.17
N ALA A 261 6.94 7.73 -0.08
CA ALA A 261 7.39 6.35 -0.23
C ALA A 261 8.27 6.17 -1.48
N SER A 262 7.89 6.80 -2.59
CA SER A 262 8.64 6.80 -3.84
C SER A 262 10.00 7.50 -3.74
N SER A 263 10.09 8.61 -2.99
CA SER A 263 11.39 9.28 -2.75
C SER A 263 12.32 8.47 -1.84
N ARG A 264 11.80 7.78 -0.82
CA ARG A 264 12.63 6.88 0.01
C ARG A 264 13.12 5.64 -0.74
N LEU A 265 12.35 5.15 -1.71
CA LEU A 265 12.77 4.07 -2.62
C LEU A 265 13.90 4.52 -3.56
N ALA A 266 13.93 5.79 -3.96
CA ALA A 266 15.04 6.37 -4.72
C ALA A 266 16.32 6.50 -3.89
N ASP A 267 16.22 6.88 -2.61
CA ASP A 267 17.38 6.97 -1.70
C ASP A 267 17.94 5.58 -1.32
N SER A 268 17.10 4.55 -1.27
CA SER A 268 17.51 3.18 -0.96
C SER A 268 18.02 2.38 -2.16
N ALA A 269 17.82 2.87 -3.39
CA ALA A 269 18.39 2.29 -4.60
C ALA A 269 19.93 2.45 -4.68
N PHE A 270 20.52 3.35 -3.87
CA PHE A 270 21.98 3.54 -3.78
C PHE A 270 22.63 2.81 -2.58
N ALA A 271 21.85 2.08 -1.77
CA ALA A 271 22.33 1.35 -0.60
C ALA A 271 22.32 -0.19 -0.78
N VAL A 272 22.45 -0.67 -2.02
CA VAL A 272 22.62 -2.11 -2.31
C VAL A 272 24.08 -2.40 -2.65
N THR A 273 24.96 -2.08 -1.71
CA THR A 273 26.18 -2.86 -1.51
C THR A 273 26.35 -3.03 -0.01
N ASP A 274 26.58 -4.28 0.39
CA ASP A 274 26.98 -4.71 1.72
C ASP A 274 25.87 -5.00 2.76
N ALA A 275 25.38 -6.24 2.76
CA ALA A 275 24.87 -6.87 3.97
C ALA A 275 25.07 -8.40 3.89
N THR A 276 26.03 -8.87 4.68
CA THR A 276 26.36 -10.27 4.96
C THR A 276 25.11 -11.10 5.29
N GLN A 277 24.96 -12.23 4.60
CA GLN A 277 23.85 -13.18 4.80
C GLN A 277 23.92 -13.81 6.20
N SER A 278 23.12 -13.30 7.14
CA SER A 278 22.86 -14.02 8.39
C SER A 278 21.70 -15.00 8.18
N HIS A 279 21.93 -16.29 8.46
CA HIS A 279 20.90 -17.34 8.38
C HIS A 279 19.76 -17.07 9.38
N CYS A 280 18.56 -17.58 9.07
CA CYS A 280 17.38 -17.35 9.89
C CYS A 280 17.21 -18.46 10.97
N PRO A 281 16.86 -18.12 12.23
CA PRO A 281 16.73 -19.08 13.33
C PRO A 281 15.57 -20.09 13.20
N CYS A 282 14.68 -19.94 12.21
CA CYS A 282 13.64 -20.92 11.91
C CYS A 282 14.13 -22.08 11.02
N GLY A 283 15.37 -22.02 10.50
CA GLY A 283 15.93 -23.04 9.63
C GLY A 283 15.40 -23.02 8.19
N LEU A 284 14.51 -22.09 7.84
CA LEU A 284 14.06 -21.91 6.46
C LEU A 284 15.08 -21.13 5.63
N PRO A 285 15.32 -21.52 4.36
CA PRO A 285 16.19 -20.76 3.47
C PRO A 285 15.62 -19.37 3.23
N SER A 286 16.50 -18.36 3.15
CA SER A 286 16.17 -16.94 3.00
C SER A 286 15.32 -16.62 1.76
N SER A 287 15.30 -17.50 0.75
CA SER A 287 14.42 -17.40 -0.42
C SER A 287 12.96 -17.71 -0.11
N LYS A 288 12.69 -18.54 0.91
CA LYS A 288 11.34 -18.92 1.36
C LYS A 288 10.91 -18.19 2.62
N HIS A 289 11.82 -17.44 3.25
CA HIS A 289 11.59 -16.79 4.53
C HIS A 289 11.94 -15.29 4.46
N ARG A 290 10.89 -14.46 4.37
CA ARG A 290 10.99 -13.02 4.10
C ARG A 290 11.30 -12.17 5.35
N TRP A 291 11.29 -12.73 6.56
CA TRP A 291 11.57 -11.92 7.76
C TRP A 291 13.07 -11.73 7.97
N LYS A 292 13.43 -10.59 8.56
CA LYS A 292 14.78 -10.38 9.06
C LYS A 292 15.05 -11.41 10.17
N PRO A 293 16.26 -11.99 10.26
CA PRO A 293 16.58 -13.00 11.28
C PRO A 293 16.31 -12.56 12.73
N VAL A 294 16.43 -11.26 13.01
CA VAL A 294 16.14 -10.65 14.32
C VAL A 294 14.64 -10.64 14.65
N ASP A 295 13.79 -10.50 13.63
CA ASP A 295 12.33 -10.47 13.79
C ASP A 295 11.82 -11.89 14.03
N CYS A 296 12.36 -12.88 13.31
CA CYS A 296 12.07 -14.29 13.54
C CYS A 296 12.46 -14.76 14.94
N ALA A 297 13.64 -14.35 15.43
CA ALA A 297 14.06 -14.60 16.80
C ALA A 297 13.09 -14.00 17.83
N ALA A 298 12.56 -12.79 17.58
CA ALA A 298 11.64 -12.11 18.49
C ALA A 298 10.35 -12.89 18.72
N VAL A 299 9.79 -13.44 17.64
CA VAL A 299 8.53 -14.18 17.72
C VAL A 299 8.75 -15.60 18.23
N GLN A 300 9.89 -16.23 17.93
CA GLN A 300 10.29 -17.48 18.59
C GLN A 300 10.38 -17.30 20.11
N ILE A 301 11.02 -16.23 20.59
CA ILE A 301 11.10 -15.93 22.03
C ILE A 301 9.71 -15.61 22.62
N ALA A 302 8.83 -14.99 21.84
CA ALA A 302 7.47 -14.69 22.29
C ALA A 302 6.62 -15.96 22.51
N ILE A 303 6.81 -17.00 21.68
CA ILE A 303 6.02 -18.24 21.71
C ILE A 303 6.68 -19.33 22.56
N ASN A 304 7.97 -19.58 22.37
CA ASN A 304 8.71 -20.68 22.98
C ASN A 304 9.50 -20.26 24.23
N GLY A 305 9.56 -18.95 24.55
CA GLY A 305 10.37 -18.41 25.63
C GLY A 305 11.86 -18.22 25.27
N GLU A 306 12.38 -19.02 24.32
CA GLU A 306 13.79 -18.99 23.88
C GLU A 306 13.91 -19.03 22.35
N SER A 307 15.02 -18.52 21.80
CA SER A 307 15.36 -18.64 20.37
C SER A 307 16.44 -19.70 20.17
N LYS A 308 16.29 -20.53 19.13
CA LYS A 308 17.23 -21.61 18.79
C LYS A 308 18.67 -21.14 18.52
N ASP A 309 18.84 -19.89 18.08
CA ASP A 309 20.14 -19.30 17.73
C ASP A 309 20.80 -18.51 18.88
N GLY A 310 20.17 -18.41 20.05
CA GLY A 310 20.71 -17.64 21.20
C GLY A 310 20.84 -16.12 20.97
N ARG A 311 20.30 -15.57 19.89
CA ARG A 311 20.38 -14.12 19.59
C ARG A 311 19.60 -13.29 20.61
N ARG A 312 20.23 -12.24 21.15
CA ARG A 312 19.57 -11.29 22.05
C ARG A 312 18.65 -10.35 21.25
N VAL A 313 17.36 -10.40 21.54
CA VAL A 313 16.32 -9.51 20.99
C VAL A 313 15.91 -8.47 22.03
N LYS A 314 15.63 -7.23 21.61
CA LYS A 314 15.17 -6.16 22.51
C LYS A 314 13.85 -6.55 23.22
N PRO A 315 13.73 -6.37 24.55
CA PRO A 315 12.56 -6.80 25.33
C PRO A 315 11.24 -6.19 24.85
N ASN A 316 11.28 -4.94 24.38
CA ASN A 316 10.08 -4.22 23.94
C ASN A 316 9.44 -4.87 22.70
N ARG A 317 10.24 -5.44 21.79
CA ARG A 317 9.73 -6.12 20.59
C ARG A 317 9.06 -7.45 20.94
N VAL A 318 9.64 -8.19 21.88
CA VAL A 318 9.05 -9.42 22.40
C VAL A 318 7.72 -9.12 23.12
N LYS A 319 7.64 -8.01 23.86
CA LYS A 319 6.41 -7.58 24.53
C LYS A 319 5.28 -7.30 23.54
N ILE A 320 5.56 -6.56 22.47
CA ILE A 320 4.59 -6.27 21.39
C ILE A 320 4.10 -7.57 20.75
N CYS A 321 5.01 -8.48 20.39
CA CYS A 321 4.63 -9.78 19.81
C CYS A 321 3.74 -10.60 20.77
N LYS A 322 4.07 -10.62 22.07
CA LYS A 322 3.25 -11.30 23.10
C LYS A 322 1.86 -10.68 23.24
N GLU A 323 1.74 -9.36 23.17
CA GLU A 323 0.45 -8.67 23.25
C GLU A 323 -0.43 -8.95 22.02
N THR A 324 0.14 -8.97 20.82
CA THR A 324 -0.61 -9.31 19.61
C THR A 324 -1.04 -10.78 19.57
N LEU A 325 -0.18 -11.70 20.03
CA LEU A 325 -0.49 -13.12 20.12
C LEU A 325 -1.61 -13.45 21.12
N LYS A 326 -1.95 -12.54 22.05
CA LYS A 326 -3.10 -12.71 22.95
C LYS A 326 -4.46 -12.53 22.27
N GLN A 327 -4.51 -12.01 21.04
CA GLN A 327 -5.77 -11.86 20.31
C GLN A 327 -6.39 -13.22 19.99
N ALA A 328 -7.71 -13.36 20.18
CA ALA A 328 -8.44 -14.63 20.05
C ALA A 328 -8.23 -15.35 18.70
N LYS A 329 -7.97 -14.59 17.63
CA LYS A 329 -7.68 -15.11 16.28
C LYS A 329 -6.42 -15.99 16.19
N TRP A 330 -5.53 -15.93 17.17
CA TRP A 330 -4.26 -16.68 17.18
C TRP A 330 -4.23 -17.88 18.13
N LYS A 331 -5.31 -18.13 18.87
CA LYS A 331 -5.37 -19.18 19.91
C LYS A 331 -5.13 -20.59 19.34
N SER A 332 -5.80 -20.93 18.24
CA SER A 332 -5.62 -22.22 17.53
C SER A 332 -4.18 -22.44 17.07
N LEU A 333 -3.53 -21.40 16.54
CA LEU A 333 -2.13 -21.45 16.10
C LEU A 333 -1.18 -21.68 17.28
N ILE A 334 -1.40 -20.99 18.39
CA ILE A 334 -0.60 -21.13 19.61
C ILE A 334 -0.72 -22.53 20.20
N ASP A 335 -1.93 -23.09 20.22
CA ASP A 335 -2.18 -24.44 20.75
C ASP A 335 -1.51 -25.51 19.86
N THR A 336 -1.54 -25.33 18.54
CA THR A 336 -0.86 -26.23 17.57
C THR A 336 0.67 -26.19 17.71
N VAL A 337 1.26 -25.00 17.89
CA VAL A 337 2.72 -24.85 18.06
C VAL A 337 3.19 -25.40 19.42
N LYS A 338 2.38 -25.25 20.48
CA LYS A 338 2.68 -25.84 21.78
C LYS A 338 2.61 -27.37 21.74
N ALA A 339 1.66 -27.93 20.98
CA ALA A 339 1.57 -29.37 20.77
C ALA A 339 2.81 -29.92 20.03
N SER A 340 3.29 -29.23 18.98
CA SER A 340 4.48 -29.65 18.23
C SER A 340 5.81 -29.45 18.99
N ALA A 341 5.84 -28.61 20.02
CA ALA A 341 7.00 -28.46 20.89
C ALA A 341 7.14 -29.59 21.94
N SER A 342 6.10 -30.40 22.14
CA SER A 342 6.02 -31.41 23.20
C SER A 342 6.35 -32.85 22.77
N THR A 343 6.64 -33.10 21.49
CA THR A 343 6.98 -34.44 20.98
C THR A 343 8.46 -34.79 21.27
N PRO A 344 8.75 -35.88 22.00
CA PRO A 344 10.12 -36.33 22.23
C PRO A 344 10.73 -36.92 20.95
N LYS A 345 12.02 -36.61 20.70
CA LYS A 345 12.80 -37.16 19.60
C LYS A 345 13.07 -38.65 19.82
N THR A 346 12.72 -39.49 18.86
CA THR A 346 13.21 -40.88 18.80
C THR A 346 14.19 -41.01 17.63
N ASP A 347 15.38 -41.53 17.95
CA ASP A 347 16.48 -41.87 17.04
C ASP A 347 16.13 -43.00 16.06
N GLN A 348 16.73 -42.97 14.86
CA GLN A 348 17.29 -44.09 14.04
C GLN A 348 17.38 -43.63 12.57
N GLN A 349 18.59 -43.45 12.00
CA GLN A 349 19.55 -44.41 11.44
C GLN A 349 19.33 -44.76 9.97
N ASP A 350 20.45 -44.80 9.26
CA ASP A 350 20.69 -44.88 7.81
C ASP A 350 20.13 -46.14 7.12
N GLU A 351 19.74 -46.03 5.84
CA GLU A 351 20.10 -47.01 4.79
C GLU A 351 19.78 -46.51 3.35
N HIS A 352 20.46 -47.12 2.39
CA HIS A 352 20.82 -46.70 1.04
C HIS A 352 19.70 -46.83 -0.04
N GLU A 353 19.81 -46.00 -1.09
CA GLU A 353 19.56 -46.32 -2.51
C GLU A 353 18.13 -46.62 -3.03
N SER A 354 17.56 -45.70 -3.83
CA SER A 354 16.88 -45.94 -5.13
C SER A 354 16.13 -44.69 -5.65
N THR A 355 16.36 -44.37 -6.91
CA THR A 355 15.73 -43.42 -7.83
C THR A 355 14.26 -43.02 -7.57
N VAL A 356 14.04 -41.73 -7.27
CA VAL A 356 12.91 -40.81 -7.61
C VAL A 356 13.02 -39.66 -6.58
N PRO A 357 13.09 -38.35 -6.93
CA PRO A 357 13.07 -37.32 -5.90
C PRO A 357 11.64 -37.17 -5.37
N ARG A 358 11.30 -38.02 -4.39
CA ARG A 358 10.24 -37.77 -3.41
C ARG A 358 10.52 -36.41 -2.75
N SER A 359 9.50 -35.59 -2.66
CA SER A 359 9.50 -34.38 -1.86
C SER A 359 9.98 -34.70 -0.44
N ARG A 360 11.12 -34.12 -0.04
CA ARG A 360 11.62 -34.22 1.34
C ARG A 360 10.59 -33.60 2.27
N LYS A 361 9.84 -34.45 2.98
CA LYS A 361 9.08 -34.09 4.18
C LYS A 361 10.05 -33.47 5.20
N HIS A 362 10.02 -32.14 5.31
CA HIS A 362 10.40 -31.43 6.51
C HIS A 362 9.06 -31.18 7.23
N GLY A 363 8.61 -31.99 8.18
CA GLY A 363 9.26 -32.17 9.47
C GLY A 363 8.87 -31.01 10.40
N ASP A 364 7.59 -30.96 10.78
CA ASP A 364 6.98 -30.28 11.93
C ASP A 364 7.62 -28.97 12.43
N PHE A 365 7.57 -27.94 11.59
CA PHE A 365 7.52 -26.57 12.07
C PHE A 365 6.32 -25.87 11.44
N VAL A 366 5.28 -25.66 12.24
CA VAL A 366 4.24 -24.66 11.97
C VAL A 366 4.97 -23.31 11.94
N GLY A 367 5.33 -22.90 10.73
CA GLY A 367 6.01 -21.63 10.46
C GLY A 367 5.09 -20.48 10.85
N LEU A 368 5.15 -20.09 12.12
CA LEU A 368 5.00 -18.74 12.63
C LEU A 368 4.57 -17.71 11.57
N THR A 369 3.26 -17.61 11.40
CA THR A 369 2.51 -16.71 10.55
C THR A 369 2.27 -15.39 11.26
N ILE A 370 3.26 -14.49 11.25
CA ILE A 370 3.03 -13.08 11.58
C ILE A 370 3.79 -12.17 10.62
N ASP A 371 3.09 -11.60 9.64
CA ASP A 371 3.63 -10.52 8.84
C ASP A 371 4.00 -9.32 9.73
N ALA A 372 5.26 -8.88 9.68
CA ALA A 372 5.71 -7.69 10.39
C ALA A 372 5.06 -6.41 9.83
N ASN A 373 4.64 -6.42 8.56
CA ASN A 373 3.87 -5.32 7.97
C ASN A 373 2.40 -5.41 8.40
N GLY A 374 1.77 -6.58 8.45
CA GLY A 374 0.46 -6.80 9.05
C GLY A 374 0.36 -6.48 10.55
N LEU A 375 1.50 -6.33 11.23
CA LEU A 375 1.58 -5.83 12.61
C LEU A 375 1.65 -4.29 12.71
N THR A 376 1.97 -3.57 11.63
CA THR A 376 2.17 -2.09 11.67
C THR A 376 1.68 -1.29 10.46
N GLY A 377 1.10 -1.90 9.42
CA GLY A 377 0.65 -1.22 8.21
C GLY A 377 -0.28 -2.10 7.37
N GLY A 378 -1.52 -1.65 7.20
CA GLY A 378 -2.55 -2.33 6.41
C GLY A 378 -2.28 -2.31 4.90
N HIS A 379 -1.29 -3.07 4.44
CA HIS A 379 -1.07 -3.32 3.01
C HIS A 379 -1.00 -4.83 2.77
N THR A 380 -2.11 -5.41 2.37
CA THR A 380 -2.15 -6.72 1.70
C THR A 380 -2.01 -6.50 0.20
N ASP A 381 -0.96 -7.05 -0.38
CA ASP A 381 -0.57 -6.97 -1.80
C ASP A 381 -1.75 -7.14 -2.78
N SER A 382 -2.12 -6.05 -3.43
CA SER A 382 -3.29 -5.90 -4.30
C SER A 382 -2.95 -6.21 -5.76
N VAL A 383 -2.90 -7.50 -6.10
CA VAL A 383 -3.48 -8.00 -7.37
C VAL A 383 -4.85 -8.62 -7.11
N PHE A 384 -5.09 -9.04 -5.87
CA PHE A 384 -6.31 -9.74 -5.48
C PHE A 384 -7.51 -8.81 -5.18
N ALA A 385 -7.29 -7.50 -5.04
CA ALA A 385 -8.39 -6.53 -4.94
C ALA A 385 -9.11 -6.28 -6.28
N ALA A 386 -8.53 -6.75 -7.40
CA ALA A 386 -9.13 -6.67 -8.72
C ALA A 386 -9.98 -7.89 -9.10
N LEU A 387 -10.15 -8.89 -8.22
CA LEU A 387 -11.01 -10.05 -8.49
C LEU A 387 -12.36 -9.87 -7.77
N ARG A 388 -13.43 -9.95 -8.57
CA ARG A 388 -14.86 -9.77 -8.23
C ARG A 388 -15.26 -10.39 -6.88
N GLU A 389 -16.18 -9.70 -6.21
CA GLU A 389 -16.90 -9.95 -4.95
C GLU A 389 -17.50 -11.35 -4.67
N LYS A 390 -16.78 -12.46 -4.87
CA LYS A 390 -17.26 -13.80 -4.46
C LYS A 390 -16.19 -14.70 -3.86
N HIS A 391 -15.35 -14.19 -2.97
CA HIS A 391 -14.61 -15.09 -2.09
C HIS A 391 -14.79 -14.71 -0.60
N PRO A 392 -15.51 -15.52 0.19
CA PRO A 392 -15.73 -15.27 1.61
C PRO A 392 -14.47 -15.38 2.48
N LEU A 393 -13.30 -15.66 1.89
CA LEU A 393 -12.01 -15.78 2.59
C LEU A 393 -11.01 -14.66 2.25
N TYR A 394 -11.46 -13.55 1.64
CA TYR A 394 -10.65 -12.35 1.37
C TYR A 394 -9.94 -11.75 2.60
N ASN A 395 -10.43 -12.05 3.83
CA ASN A 395 -9.84 -11.58 5.09
C ASN A 395 -9.10 -12.66 5.90
N SER A 396 -8.88 -13.87 5.37
CA SER A 396 -8.17 -14.93 6.09
C SER A 396 -6.83 -15.28 5.44
N THR A 397 -5.76 -15.13 6.22
CA THR A 397 -4.34 -15.30 5.89
C THR A 397 -3.91 -16.77 5.73
N ILE A 398 -4.78 -17.65 5.24
CA ILE A 398 -4.47 -19.05 5.00
C ILE A 398 -5.13 -19.48 3.69
N TYR A 399 -4.40 -19.33 2.59
CA TYR A 399 -4.12 -20.46 1.71
C TYR A 399 -2.64 -20.34 1.36
N ASP A 400 -1.84 -21.29 1.82
CA ASP A 400 -0.61 -21.64 1.11
C ASP A 400 -1.09 -22.01 -0.29
N CYS A 401 -0.83 -21.14 -1.25
CA CYS A 401 -1.32 -21.26 -2.61
C CYS A 401 -0.49 -22.29 -3.39
N SER A 402 -0.19 -23.42 -2.75
CA SER A 402 0.25 -24.63 -3.44
C SER A 402 -0.89 -25.24 -4.26
N ASP A 403 -2.14 -24.97 -3.89
CA ASP A 403 -3.36 -25.53 -4.52
C ASP A 403 -4.36 -24.47 -5.03
N CYS A 404 -3.97 -23.19 -5.21
CA CYS A 404 -4.87 -22.29 -5.93
C CYS A 404 -4.90 -22.68 -7.41
N PRO A 405 -6.09 -22.74 -8.04
CA PRO A 405 -6.20 -22.89 -9.47
C PRO A 405 -5.40 -21.79 -10.17
N VAL A 406 -4.51 -22.17 -11.08
CA VAL A 406 -3.70 -21.22 -11.87
C VAL A 406 -4.61 -20.30 -12.71
N GLU A 407 -5.84 -20.75 -12.97
CA GLU A 407 -6.96 -20.02 -13.56
C GLU A 407 -7.29 -18.70 -12.86
N TRP A 408 -6.89 -18.50 -11.61
CA TRP A 408 -7.10 -17.26 -10.87
C TRP A 408 -5.94 -16.27 -10.98
N SER A 409 -4.85 -16.65 -11.63
CA SER A 409 -3.76 -15.74 -11.98
C SER A 409 -4.12 -14.90 -13.20
N VAL A 410 -3.42 -13.77 -13.41
CA VAL A 410 -3.67 -12.85 -14.55
C VAL A 410 -3.59 -13.58 -15.90
N TYR A 411 -2.67 -14.54 -16.01
CA TYR A 411 -2.50 -15.33 -17.23
C TYR A 411 -3.41 -16.57 -17.29
N GLN A 412 -4.03 -16.98 -16.19
CA GLN A 412 -4.79 -18.24 -16.07
C GLN A 412 -3.97 -19.53 -16.34
N TYR A 413 -2.70 -19.40 -16.73
CA TYR A 413 -1.74 -20.48 -16.93
C TYR A 413 -0.39 -20.16 -16.28
N ARG A 414 0.45 -21.19 -16.10
CA ARG A 414 1.80 -21.05 -15.56
C ARG A 414 2.80 -20.94 -16.72
N PRO A 415 3.55 -19.83 -16.87
CA PRO A 415 4.45 -19.66 -18.00
C PRO A 415 5.49 -20.78 -18.12
N SER A 416 5.68 -21.36 -19.29
CA SER A 416 6.62 -22.46 -19.49
C SER A 416 8.06 -22.03 -19.21
N LEU A 417 8.64 -22.58 -18.13
CA LEU A 417 10.05 -22.40 -17.82
C LEU A 417 11.00 -22.71 -18.99
N PRO A 418 10.89 -23.87 -19.70
CA PRO A 418 11.84 -24.19 -20.77
C PRO A 418 11.80 -23.19 -21.92
N ALA A 419 10.61 -22.76 -22.38
CA ALA A 419 10.53 -21.79 -23.47
C ALA A 419 11.12 -20.43 -23.08
N ASN A 420 10.85 -19.95 -21.87
CA ASN A 420 11.38 -18.66 -21.40
C ASN A 420 12.91 -18.68 -21.25
N ILE A 421 13.49 -19.81 -20.79
CA ILE A 421 14.95 -19.99 -20.74
C ILE A 421 15.54 -20.01 -22.15
N ILE A 422 14.90 -20.68 -23.11
CA ILE A 422 15.35 -20.69 -24.51
C ILE A 422 15.34 -19.28 -25.09
N PHE A 423 14.26 -18.51 -24.91
CA PHE A 423 14.21 -17.12 -25.38
C PHE A 423 15.30 -16.26 -24.75
N LEU A 424 15.49 -16.36 -23.43
CA LEU A 424 16.55 -15.66 -22.72
C LEU A 424 17.93 -15.98 -23.31
N ALA A 425 18.23 -17.27 -23.56
CA ALA A 425 19.47 -17.69 -24.19
C ALA A 425 19.62 -17.15 -25.62
N LEU A 426 18.55 -17.18 -26.42
CA LEU A 426 18.56 -16.69 -27.80
C LEU A 426 18.80 -15.18 -27.87
N PHE A 427 18.20 -14.37 -26.99
CA PHE A 427 18.46 -12.92 -26.93
C PHE A 427 19.88 -12.61 -26.44
N ALA A 428 20.41 -13.38 -25.49
CA ALA A 428 21.80 -13.25 -25.06
C ALA A 428 22.79 -13.56 -26.20
N ILE A 429 22.54 -14.66 -26.94
CA ILE A 429 23.34 -15.04 -28.11
C ILE A 429 23.23 -13.97 -29.21
N ALA A 430 22.02 -13.50 -29.51
CA ALA A 430 21.79 -12.47 -30.50
C ALA A 430 22.52 -11.16 -30.14
N GLY A 431 22.47 -10.75 -28.87
CA GLY A 431 23.22 -9.60 -28.35
C GLY A 431 24.72 -9.76 -28.56
N ALA A 432 25.29 -10.93 -28.23
CA ALA A 432 26.71 -11.22 -28.46
C ALA A 432 27.10 -11.17 -29.95
N VAL A 433 26.26 -11.72 -30.83
CA VAL A 433 26.47 -11.67 -32.29
C VAL A 433 26.44 -10.22 -32.80
N HIS A 434 25.49 -9.40 -32.35
CA HIS A 434 25.40 -7.99 -32.73
C HIS A 434 26.56 -7.15 -32.19
N ILE A 435 27.07 -7.45 -30.99
CA ILE A 435 28.31 -6.85 -30.47
C ILE A 435 29.49 -7.19 -31.38
N PHE A 436 29.65 -8.47 -31.73
CA PHE A 436 30.74 -8.91 -32.59
C PHE A 436 30.67 -8.27 -33.98
N LEU A 437 29.49 -8.26 -34.62
CA LEU A 437 29.28 -7.62 -35.91
C LEU A 437 29.48 -6.10 -35.83
N GLY A 438 28.97 -5.46 -34.78
CA GLY A 438 29.10 -4.03 -34.54
C GLY A 438 30.55 -3.57 -34.39
N VAL A 439 31.37 -4.33 -33.65
CA VAL A 439 32.80 -4.07 -33.46
C VAL A 439 33.56 -4.34 -34.77
N LYS A 440 33.29 -5.46 -35.44
CA LYS A 440 33.97 -5.85 -36.70
C LYS A 440 33.77 -4.81 -37.81
N TRP A 441 32.57 -4.25 -37.93
CA TRP A 441 32.21 -3.31 -38.99
C TRP A 441 32.11 -1.84 -38.52
N ARG A 442 32.48 -1.57 -37.26
CA ARG A 442 32.52 -0.23 -36.64
C ARG A 442 31.19 0.54 -36.70
N SER A 443 30.06 -0.17 -36.67
CA SER A 443 28.71 0.39 -36.74
C SER A 443 28.12 0.66 -35.36
N TRP A 444 28.75 1.59 -34.62
CA TRP A 444 28.44 1.89 -33.22
C TRP A 444 26.97 2.22 -32.95
N GLY A 445 26.33 3.04 -33.80
CA GLY A 445 24.92 3.43 -33.61
C GLY A 445 23.96 2.24 -33.72
N PHE A 446 24.10 1.44 -34.78
CA PHE A 446 23.30 0.22 -34.97
C PHE A 446 23.51 -0.76 -33.81
N MET A 447 24.76 -0.98 -33.43
CA MET A 447 25.14 -1.85 -32.33
C MET A 447 24.48 -1.43 -31.01
N SER A 448 24.49 -0.13 -30.67
CA SER A 448 23.87 0.36 -29.43
C SER A 448 22.38 0.04 -29.35
N PHE A 449 21.61 0.33 -30.41
CA PHE A 449 20.18 0.01 -30.45
C PHE A 449 19.93 -1.50 -30.32
N MET A 450 20.70 -2.34 -31.02
CA MET A 450 20.55 -3.80 -30.93
C MET A 450 20.86 -4.33 -29.52
N ILE A 451 21.90 -3.82 -28.86
CA ILE A 451 22.26 -4.21 -27.49
C ILE A 451 21.17 -3.82 -26.51
N PHE A 452 20.69 -2.57 -26.55
CA PHE A 452 19.61 -2.12 -25.67
C PHE A 452 18.35 -2.95 -25.86
N GLY A 453 17.97 -3.23 -27.11
CA GLY A 453 16.85 -4.13 -27.43
C GLY A 453 17.02 -5.52 -26.82
N CYS A 454 18.19 -6.16 -26.99
CA CYS A 454 18.44 -7.49 -26.45
C CYS A 454 18.46 -7.50 -24.91
N LEU A 455 18.98 -6.44 -24.27
CA LEU A 455 19.02 -6.31 -22.82
C LEU A 455 17.62 -6.19 -22.23
N VAL A 456 16.76 -5.33 -22.79
CA VAL A 456 15.40 -5.16 -22.28
C VAL A 456 14.57 -6.43 -22.48
N GLU A 457 14.69 -7.12 -23.62
CA GLU A 457 14.04 -8.42 -23.82
C GLU A 457 14.49 -9.44 -22.79
N THR A 458 15.80 -9.53 -22.53
CA THR A 458 16.37 -10.43 -21.51
C THR A 458 15.75 -10.17 -20.14
N ILE A 459 15.65 -8.90 -19.71
CA ILE A 459 15.01 -8.53 -18.43
C ILE A 459 13.52 -8.90 -18.43
N GLY A 460 12.83 -8.69 -19.54
CA GLY A 460 11.43 -9.07 -19.71
C GLY A 460 11.18 -10.57 -19.52
N TYR A 461 12.02 -11.41 -20.14
CA TYR A 461 11.95 -12.87 -19.97
C TYR A 461 12.35 -13.33 -18.55
N ILE A 462 13.24 -12.60 -17.87
CA ILE A 462 13.51 -12.83 -16.44
C ILE A 462 12.25 -12.59 -15.60
N GLY A 463 11.51 -11.49 -15.86
CA GLY A 463 10.22 -11.23 -15.22
C GLY A 463 9.23 -12.38 -15.40
N ARG A 464 9.22 -12.98 -16.60
CA ARG A 464 8.39 -14.14 -16.93
C ARG A 464 8.83 -15.43 -16.24
N ILE A 465 10.12 -15.61 -15.99
CA ILE A 465 10.66 -16.71 -15.14
C ILE A 465 10.26 -16.52 -13.67
N VAL A 466 10.22 -15.28 -13.17
CA VAL A 466 9.69 -14.99 -11.84
C VAL A 466 8.22 -15.42 -11.74
N LEU A 467 7.43 -15.23 -12.80
CA LEU A 467 6.03 -15.68 -12.86
C LEU A 467 5.88 -17.20 -12.91
N TYR A 468 6.86 -17.93 -13.43
CA TYR A 468 6.86 -19.38 -13.30
C TYR A 468 6.94 -19.80 -11.83
N ASN A 469 7.77 -19.13 -11.01
CA ASN A 469 7.88 -19.46 -9.59
C ASN A 469 6.68 -18.96 -8.79
N ASN A 470 6.15 -17.78 -9.12
CA ASN A 470 4.97 -17.20 -8.49
C ASN A 470 4.06 -16.54 -9.56
N PRO A 471 3.03 -17.26 -10.05
CA PRO A 471 2.09 -16.75 -11.05
C PRO A 471 1.29 -15.52 -10.61
N PHE A 472 1.24 -15.23 -9.31
CA PHE A 472 0.50 -14.11 -8.72
C PHE A 472 1.39 -12.87 -8.48
N SER A 473 2.66 -12.92 -8.88
CA SER A 473 3.60 -11.80 -8.72
C SER A 473 3.26 -10.64 -9.66
N PHE A 474 2.68 -9.57 -9.10
CA PHE A 474 2.42 -8.35 -9.86
C PHE A 474 3.68 -7.69 -10.41
N GLY A 475 4.74 -7.62 -9.59
CA GLY A 475 6.00 -7.02 -9.99
C GLY A 475 6.63 -7.77 -11.17
N GLY A 476 6.59 -9.11 -11.15
CA GLY A 476 7.06 -9.90 -12.28
C GLY A 476 6.21 -9.67 -13.54
N PHE A 477 4.90 -9.51 -13.40
CA PHE A 477 3.97 -9.29 -14.50
C PHE A 477 4.25 -7.95 -15.17
N MET A 478 4.42 -6.89 -14.37
CA MET A 478 4.73 -5.55 -14.87
C MET A 478 6.12 -5.48 -15.50
N VAL A 479 7.13 -6.10 -14.89
CA VAL A 479 8.48 -6.17 -15.47
C VAL A 479 8.43 -6.84 -16.84
N GLN A 480 7.78 -7.99 -16.95
CA GLN A 480 7.63 -8.66 -18.25
C GLN A 480 6.95 -7.75 -19.28
N ILE A 481 5.79 -7.19 -18.95
CA ILE A 481 4.99 -6.40 -19.88
C ILE A 481 5.73 -5.15 -20.37
N ILE A 482 6.37 -4.41 -19.47
CA ILE A 482 7.06 -3.16 -19.82
C ILE A 482 8.30 -3.47 -20.67
N PHE A 483 9.14 -4.39 -20.22
CA PHE A 483 10.43 -4.64 -20.85
C PHE A 483 10.30 -5.37 -22.19
N ILE A 484 9.43 -6.39 -22.30
CA ILE A 484 9.14 -7.05 -23.58
C ILE A 484 8.49 -6.05 -24.55
N SER A 485 7.59 -5.17 -24.09
CA SER A 485 6.99 -4.15 -24.97
C SER A 485 8.02 -3.18 -25.55
N THR A 486 9.02 -2.81 -24.74
CA THR A 486 10.04 -1.81 -25.10
C THR A 486 11.06 -2.32 -26.12
N GLY A 487 11.39 -3.62 -26.11
CA GLY A 487 12.43 -4.20 -26.97
C GLY A 487 12.33 -3.82 -28.45
N PRO A 488 11.18 -4.04 -29.09
CA PRO A 488 11.04 -3.77 -30.51
C PRO A 488 11.17 -2.31 -30.94
N VAL A 489 10.98 -1.35 -30.03
CA VAL A 489 11.23 0.07 -30.31
C VAL A 489 12.71 0.35 -30.55
N PHE A 490 13.60 -0.36 -29.86
CA PHE A 490 15.03 -0.22 -30.13
C PHE A 490 15.39 -0.83 -31.50
N TYR A 491 14.79 -1.96 -31.86
CA TYR A 491 15.02 -2.57 -33.17
C TYR A 491 14.48 -1.70 -34.31
N THR A 492 13.31 -1.07 -34.17
CA THR A 492 12.80 -0.10 -35.16
C THR A 492 13.70 1.12 -35.25
N GLY A 493 14.21 1.63 -34.13
CA GLY A 493 15.22 2.70 -34.12
C GLY A 493 16.48 2.36 -34.94
N ALA A 494 17.00 1.14 -34.78
CA ALA A 494 18.12 0.64 -35.59
C ALA A 494 17.78 0.59 -37.09
N ILE A 495 16.58 0.12 -37.42
CA ILE A 495 16.07 0.03 -38.80
C ILE A 495 15.92 1.42 -39.41
N TYR A 496 15.37 2.40 -38.69
CA TYR A 496 15.16 3.77 -39.20
C TYR A 496 16.47 4.44 -39.59
N VAL A 497 17.50 4.33 -38.74
CA VAL A 497 18.83 4.88 -39.02
C VAL A 497 19.48 4.17 -40.21
N THR A 498 19.43 2.83 -40.23
CA THR A 498 20.07 2.02 -41.28
C THR A 498 19.38 2.22 -42.63
N LEU A 499 18.06 2.33 -42.65
CA LEU A 499 17.30 2.58 -43.87
C LEU A 499 17.58 3.98 -44.40
N SER A 500 17.63 5.00 -43.54
CA SER A 500 17.97 6.37 -43.94
C SER A 500 19.31 6.42 -44.68
N GLN A 501 20.35 5.79 -44.12
CA GLN A 501 21.66 5.68 -44.76
C GLN A 501 21.62 4.89 -46.08
N THR A 502 20.78 3.86 -46.16
CA THR A 502 20.59 3.07 -47.37
C THR A 502 19.97 3.86 -48.50
N ILE A 503 18.95 4.66 -48.20
CA ILE A 503 18.30 5.55 -49.17
C ILE A 503 19.28 6.63 -49.63
N GLU A 504 20.10 7.18 -48.72
CA GLU A 504 21.16 8.14 -49.07
C GLU A 504 22.21 7.54 -50.02
N HIS A 505 22.54 6.27 -49.87
CA HIS A 505 23.56 5.60 -50.68
C HIS A 505 23.04 5.10 -52.03
N LEU A 506 21.80 4.60 -52.10
CA LEU A 506 21.24 4.01 -53.32
C LEU A 506 20.75 5.06 -54.31
N ALA A 507 19.68 5.77 -53.95
CA ALA A 507 19.03 6.73 -54.83
C ALA A 507 18.21 7.73 -54.00
N PRO A 508 18.83 8.83 -53.50
CA PRO A 508 18.13 9.85 -52.71
C PRO A 508 16.98 10.49 -53.48
N ARG A 509 17.13 10.66 -54.80
CA ARG A 509 16.17 11.31 -55.70
C ARG A 509 14.79 10.63 -55.76
N LEU A 510 14.75 9.33 -55.47
CA LEU A 510 13.51 8.54 -55.53
C LEU A 510 12.72 8.58 -54.22
N SER A 511 13.33 9.06 -53.13
CA SER A 511 12.67 9.19 -51.85
C SER A 511 11.77 10.43 -51.84
N ARG A 512 10.51 10.27 -51.39
CA ARG A 512 9.56 11.39 -51.27
C ARG A 512 9.99 12.41 -50.22
N PHE A 513 10.75 11.96 -49.21
CA PHE A 513 11.22 12.78 -48.10
C PHE A 513 12.74 12.74 -48.04
N LYS A 514 13.36 13.79 -47.50
CA LYS A 514 14.81 13.75 -47.28
C LYS A 514 15.11 12.59 -46.30
N PRO A 515 16.08 11.72 -46.60
CA PRO A 515 16.34 10.52 -45.80
C PRO A 515 16.55 10.80 -44.31
N LYS A 516 17.14 11.96 -43.97
CA LYS A 516 17.36 12.38 -42.58
C LYS A 516 16.08 12.60 -41.77
N LEU A 517 14.95 12.92 -42.42
CA LEU A 517 13.68 13.11 -41.73
C LEU A 517 13.14 11.80 -41.14
N PHE A 518 13.50 10.64 -41.70
CA PHE A 518 13.01 9.37 -41.19
C PHE A 518 13.41 9.15 -39.72
N TYR A 519 14.69 9.18 -39.39
CA TYR A 519 15.06 8.98 -37.99
C TYR A 519 14.71 10.18 -37.08
N TRP A 520 14.64 11.41 -37.61
CA TRP A 520 14.24 12.60 -36.83
C TRP A 520 12.74 12.66 -36.48
N ILE A 521 11.87 12.02 -37.27
CA ILE A 521 10.42 11.99 -37.00
C ILE A 521 10.03 10.71 -36.26
N PHE A 522 10.48 9.55 -36.76
CA PHE A 522 9.98 8.27 -36.29
C PHE A 522 10.57 7.86 -34.93
N ILE A 523 11.84 8.20 -34.61
CA ILE A 523 12.43 7.88 -33.29
C ILE A 523 11.75 8.68 -32.16
N PRO A 524 11.56 10.01 -32.25
CA PRO A 524 10.83 10.74 -31.21
C PRO A 524 9.36 10.31 -31.08
N ALA A 525 8.71 9.96 -32.19
CA ALA A 525 7.34 9.43 -32.15
C ALA A 525 7.27 8.11 -31.34
N ASP A 526 8.20 7.18 -31.59
CA ASP A 526 8.30 5.94 -30.83
C ASP A 526 8.64 6.20 -29.35
N LEU A 527 9.50 7.19 -29.05
CA LEU A 527 9.80 7.60 -27.67
C LEU A 527 8.56 8.13 -26.94
N VAL A 528 7.73 8.95 -27.60
CA VAL A 528 6.45 9.41 -27.03
C VAL A 528 5.53 8.21 -26.76
N CYS A 529 5.46 7.24 -27.67
CA CYS A 529 4.69 6.02 -27.47
C CYS A 529 5.18 5.21 -26.26
N LEU A 530 6.51 5.10 -26.08
CA LEU A 530 7.10 4.45 -24.90
C LEU A 530 6.79 5.18 -23.60
N VAL A 531 6.84 6.51 -23.60
CA VAL A 531 6.49 7.31 -22.41
C VAL A 531 5.02 7.11 -22.05
N LEU A 532 4.11 7.08 -23.02
CA LEU A 532 2.69 6.77 -22.78
C LEU A 532 2.51 5.36 -22.20
N GLN A 533 3.21 4.36 -22.72
CA GLN A 533 3.18 2.99 -22.19
C GLN A 533 3.74 2.91 -20.76
N ALA A 534 4.86 3.58 -20.49
CA ALA A 534 5.46 3.62 -19.17
C ALA A 534 4.56 4.35 -18.16
N ALA A 535 3.97 5.48 -18.56
CA ALA A 535 3.03 6.24 -17.73
C ALA A 535 1.75 5.44 -17.46
N GLY A 536 1.17 4.82 -18.49
CA GLY A 536 -0.01 3.96 -18.35
C GLY A 536 0.28 2.76 -17.44
N GLY A 537 1.42 2.09 -17.64
CA GLY A 537 1.88 1.00 -16.79
C GLY A 537 2.10 1.42 -15.33
N ALA A 538 2.71 2.60 -15.10
CA ALA A 538 2.88 3.15 -13.76
C ALA A 538 1.53 3.48 -13.10
N LEU A 539 0.59 4.10 -13.81
CA LEU A 539 -0.77 4.34 -13.32
C LEU A 539 -1.50 3.04 -12.98
N SER A 540 -1.32 2.00 -13.81
CA SER A 540 -1.83 0.66 -13.51
C SER A 540 -1.19 0.08 -12.25
N THR A 541 0.08 0.36 -11.95
CA THR A 541 0.70 -0.10 -10.69
C THR A 541 0.18 0.62 -9.46
N THR A 542 0.06 1.95 -9.50
CA THR A 542 -0.41 2.75 -8.35
C THR A 542 -1.87 2.48 -8.04
N SER A 543 -2.67 2.11 -9.05
CA SER A 543 -4.07 1.75 -8.90
C SER A 543 -4.32 0.26 -8.71
N SER A 544 -3.28 -0.57 -8.57
CA SER A 544 -3.43 -2.03 -8.45
C SER A 544 -4.20 -2.66 -9.61
N GLY A 545 -4.06 -2.11 -10.81
CA GLY A 545 -4.75 -2.56 -12.04
C GLY A 545 -6.23 -2.18 -12.12
N SER A 546 -6.77 -1.41 -11.17
CA SER A 546 -8.18 -0.99 -11.17
C SER A 546 -8.46 0.25 -12.01
N SER A 547 -7.43 1.04 -12.36
CA SER A 547 -7.59 2.24 -13.19
C SER A 547 -7.78 1.86 -14.66
N THR A 548 -9.00 2.06 -15.17
CA THR A 548 -9.29 2.04 -16.61
C THR A 548 -8.40 3.05 -17.35
N THR A 549 -8.16 4.22 -16.75
CA THR A 549 -7.29 5.26 -17.31
C THR A 549 -5.86 4.78 -17.53
N GLY A 550 -5.28 4.01 -16.61
CA GLY A 550 -3.91 3.48 -16.78
C GLY A 550 -3.81 2.52 -17.98
N VAL A 551 -4.81 1.64 -18.12
CA VAL A 551 -4.91 0.72 -19.26
C VAL A 551 -5.10 1.47 -20.57
N ASP A 552 -6.01 2.44 -20.61
CA ASP A 552 -6.30 3.25 -21.81
C ASP A 552 -5.10 4.08 -22.26
N VAL A 553 -4.34 4.65 -21.32
CA VAL A 553 -3.11 5.40 -21.61
C VAL A 553 -2.03 4.48 -22.19
N ALA A 554 -1.84 3.29 -21.60
CA ALA A 554 -0.90 2.31 -22.14
C ALA A 554 -1.31 1.80 -23.54
N MET A 555 -2.59 1.52 -23.74
CA MET A 555 -3.16 1.10 -25.02
C MET A 555 -3.02 2.19 -26.09
N THR A 556 -3.24 3.47 -25.73
CA THR A 556 -3.03 4.60 -26.64
C THR A 556 -1.59 4.66 -27.14
N GLY A 557 -0.61 4.45 -26.25
CA GLY A 557 0.80 4.38 -26.63
C GLY A 557 1.10 3.25 -27.63
N LEU A 558 0.52 2.06 -27.42
CA LEU A 558 0.69 0.92 -28.33
C LEU A 558 0.02 1.14 -29.69
N ALA A 559 -1.21 1.66 -29.70
CA ALA A 559 -1.94 1.94 -30.94
C ALA A 559 -1.21 2.99 -31.79
N LEU A 560 -0.70 4.04 -31.14
CA LEU A 560 0.11 5.06 -31.82
C LEU A 560 1.40 4.46 -32.38
N GLN A 561 2.08 3.58 -31.64
CA GLN A 561 3.30 2.89 -32.11
C GLN A 561 3.02 2.04 -33.35
N VAL A 562 1.91 1.30 -33.38
CA VAL A 562 1.51 0.52 -34.57
C VAL A 562 1.26 1.44 -35.76
N ALA A 563 0.55 2.56 -35.56
CA ALA A 563 0.29 3.53 -36.63
C ALA A 563 1.57 4.13 -37.20
N VAL A 564 2.52 4.52 -36.32
CA VAL A 564 3.83 5.07 -36.71
C VAL A 564 4.63 4.06 -37.53
N LEU A 565 4.75 2.82 -37.06
CA LEU A 565 5.47 1.76 -37.75
C LEU A 565 4.80 1.35 -39.08
N PHE A 566 3.46 1.35 -39.13
CA PHE A 566 2.71 1.07 -40.35
C PHE A 566 2.94 2.13 -41.42
N ILE A 567 2.87 3.42 -41.06
CA ILE A 567 3.18 4.54 -41.97
C ILE A 567 4.62 4.42 -42.48
N PHE A 568 5.58 4.15 -41.61
CA PHE A 568 6.96 3.91 -42.00
C PHE A 568 7.09 2.78 -43.02
N SER A 569 6.40 1.66 -42.78
CA SER A 569 6.41 0.49 -43.67
C SER A 569 5.86 0.81 -45.05
N LEU A 570 4.80 1.61 -45.15
CA LEU A 570 4.24 2.08 -46.42
C LEU A 570 5.22 2.99 -47.18
N LEU A 571 5.89 3.91 -46.48
CA LEU A 571 6.89 4.79 -47.09
C LEU A 571 8.09 4.00 -47.61
N PHE A 572 8.53 2.98 -46.87
CA PHE A 572 9.60 2.10 -47.30
C PHE A 572 9.19 1.25 -48.52
N ALA A 573 7.99 0.67 -48.50
CA ALA A 573 7.45 -0.08 -49.62
C ALA A 573 7.33 0.79 -50.88
N ASP A 574 6.83 2.03 -50.76
CA ASP A 574 6.77 2.99 -51.88
C ASP A 574 8.16 3.29 -52.45
N TYR A 575 9.16 3.53 -51.60
CA TYR A 575 10.54 3.73 -52.05
C TYR A 575 11.09 2.50 -52.79
N MET A 576 10.84 1.29 -52.28
CA MET A 576 11.28 0.04 -52.91
C MET A 576 10.60 -0.19 -54.26
N VAL A 577 9.29 0.05 -54.37
CA VAL A 577 8.56 -0.07 -55.65
C VAL A 577 9.10 0.94 -56.66
N ARG A 578 9.32 2.20 -56.26
CA ARG A 578 9.91 3.23 -57.13
C ARG A 578 11.32 2.86 -57.57
N PHE A 579 12.13 2.31 -56.67
CA PHE A 579 13.48 1.85 -56.99
C PHE A 579 13.45 0.71 -58.02
N MET A 580 12.55 -0.26 -57.87
CA MET A 580 12.43 -1.39 -58.80
C MET A 580 11.84 -0.99 -60.16
N CYS A 581 10.99 0.04 -60.21
CA CYS A 581 10.37 0.52 -61.44
C CYS A 581 11.22 1.56 -62.20
N ASP A 582 12.19 2.23 -61.56
CA ASP A 582 13.07 3.19 -62.24
C ASP A 582 14.18 2.48 -63.03
N SER A 583 14.00 2.40 -64.35
CA SER A 583 14.99 1.87 -65.29
C SER A 583 16.34 2.61 -65.25
N SER A 584 16.41 3.79 -64.65
CA SER A 584 17.62 4.60 -64.50
C SER A 584 18.46 4.21 -63.27
N THR A 585 18.05 3.19 -62.50
CA THR A 585 18.81 2.68 -61.36
C THR A 585 19.59 1.41 -61.71
N PRO A 586 20.83 1.25 -61.22
CA PRO A 586 21.58 0.02 -61.44
C PRO A 586 20.92 -1.15 -60.69
N PRO A 587 20.99 -2.37 -61.25
CA PRO A 587 20.42 -3.55 -60.59
C PRO A 587 21.06 -3.78 -59.22
N LEU A 588 20.24 -4.09 -58.22
CA LEU A 588 20.71 -4.37 -56.86
C LEU A 588 21.67 -5.56 -56.84
N SER A 589 22.85 -5.36 -56.28
CA SER A 589 23.79 -6.45 -56.02
C SER A 589 23.17 -7.49 -55.09
N SER A 590 23.57 -8.76 -55.22
CA SER A 590 23.09 -9.86 -54.38
C SER A 590 23.38 -9.66 -52.88
N ARG A 591 24.33 -8.78 -52.52
CA ARG A 591 24.61 -8.40 -51.14
C ARG A 591 23.57 -7.40 -50.62
N VAL A 592 23.32 -6.33 -51.35
CA VAL A 592 22.33 -5.30 -51.00
C VAL A 592 20.92 -5.90 -50.99
N ARG A 593 20.61 -6.80 -51.92
CA ARG A 593 19.32 -7.50 -51.96
C ARG A 593 19.07 -8.34 -50.71
N ARG A 594 20.08 -9.10 -50.24
CA ARG A 594 19.98 -9.89 -49.00
C ARG A 594 19.83 -9.01 -47.76
N PHE A 595 20.57 -7.90 -47.73
CA PHE A 595 20.46 -6.90 -46.69
C PHE A 595 19.03 -6.32 -46.64
N LEU A 596 18.51 -5.83 -47.77
CA LEU A 596 17.16 -5.29 -47.87
C LEU A 596 16.09 -6.33 -47.52
N SER A 597 16.24 -7.59 -47.95
CA SER A 597 15.32 -8.65 -47.56
C SER A 597 15.33 -8.93 -46.05
N GLY A 598 16.51 -8.84 -45.41
CA GLY A 598 16.63 -8.99 -43.96
C GLY A 598 15.93 -7.84 -43.21
N LEU A 599 16.08 -6.60 -43.68
CA LEU A 599 15.36 -5.44 -43.13
C LEU A 599 13.85 -5.59 -43.34
N SER A 600 13.40 -5.90 -44.55
CA SER A 600 11.96 -6.06 -44.86
C SER A 600 11.32 -7.14 -44.01
N LEU A 601 12.00 -8.27 -43.82
CA LEU A 601 11.54 -9.36 -42.95
C LEU A 601 11.43 -8.89 -41.50
N ALA A 602 12.46 -8.21 -40.97
CA ALA A 602 12.43 -7.69 -39.60
C ALA A 602 11.28 -6.69 -39.38
N ILE A 603 11.06 -5.75 -40.32
CA ILE A 603 9.96 -4.78 -40.27
C ILE A 603 8.61 -5.50 -40.23
N ALA A 604 8.38 -6.47 -41.11
CA ALA A 604 7.12 -7.21 -41.18
C ALA A 604 6.84 -8.00 -39.88
N LEU A 605 7.85 -8.65 -39.32
CA LEU A 605 7.74 -9.41 -38.08
C LEU A 605 7.46 -8.51 -36.87
N ILE A 606 8.15 -7.37 -36.75
CA ILE A 606 7.92 -6.40 -35.67
C ILE A 606 6.54 -5.76 -35.80
N LEU A 607 6.08 -5.46 -37.01
CA LEU A 607 4.73 -4.95 -37.26
C LEU A 607 3.66 -5.97 -36.87
N GLY A 608 3.82 -7.23 -37.30
CA GLY A 608 2.90 -8.32 -36.93
C GLY A 608 2.78 -8.48 -35.41
N ARG A 609 3.91 -8.48 -34.70
CA ARG A 609 3.96 -8.46 -33.23
C ARG A 609 3.23 -7.25 -32.65
N SER A 610 3.50 -6.05 -33.17
CA SER A 610 2.92 -4.81 -32.61
C SER A 610 1.39 -4.78 -32.75
N ILE A 611 0.86 -5.31 -33.86
CA ILE A 611 -0.58 -5.49 -34.08
C ILE A 611 -1.15 -6.49 -33.06
N TYR A 612 -0.51 -7.65 -32.89
CA TYR A 612 -0.92 -8.63 -31.88
C TYR A 612 -0.97 -8.00 -30.49
N ARG A 613 0.06 -7.24 -30.09
CA ARG A 613 0.12 -6.60 -28.78
C ARG A 613 -1.00 -5.58 -28.55
N CYS A 614 -1.31 -4.78 -29.56
CA CYS A 614 -2.44 -3.85 -29.50
C CYS A 614 -3.78 -4.61 -29.36
N TYR A 615 -3.92 -5.74 -30.05
CA TYR A 615 -5.12 -6.58 -29.98
C TYR A 615 -5.24 -7.32 -28.64
N GLU A 616 -4.14 -7.88 -28.12
CA GLU A 616 -4.05 -8.56 -26.82
C GLU A 616 -4.53 -7.65 -25.67
N LEU A 617 -4.09 -6.38 -25.68
CA LEU A 617 -4.41 -5.38 -24.66
C LEU A 617 -5.74 -4.64 -24.90
N SER A 618 -6.35 -4.76 -26.09
CA SER A 618 -7.59 -4.07 -26.43
C SER A 618 -8.80 -4.48 -25.59
N LYS A 619 -8.81 -5.73 -25.08
CA LYS A 619 -9.82 -6.26 -24.17
C LYS A 619 -9.46 -6.05 -22.68
N GLY A 620 -8.34 -5.38 -22.39
CA GLY A 620 -7.82 -5.20 -21.04
C GLY A 620 -7.24 -6.49 -20.43
N TYR A 621 -6.82 -6.41 -19.17
CA TYR A 621 -6.14 -7.51 -18.46
C TYR A 621 -7.08 -8.57 -17.85
N ARG A 622 -8.40 -8.29 -17.78
CA ARG A 622 -9.38 -9.10 -17.03
C ARG A 622 -10.18 -10.09 -17.90
N ASP A 623 -10.51 -9.72 -19.13
CA ASP A 623 -11.52 -10.41 -19.96
C ASP A 623 -10.99 -10.79 -21.35
N SER A 624 -9.66 -10.92 -21.51
CA SER A 624 -9.01 -11.24 -22.78
C SER A 624 -8.65 -12.72 -22.86
N ASP A 625 -9.39 -13.48 -23.67
CA ASP A 625 -9.08 -14.88 -24.01
C ASP A 625 -7.70 -15.05 -24.68
N LEU A 626 -7.09 -13.95 -25.14
CA LEU A 626 -5.79 -13.96 -25.80
C LEU A 626 -4.61 -13.86 -24.84
N ILE A 627 -4.77 -13.17 -23.70
CA ILE A 627 -3.74 -13.14 -22.65
C ILE A 627 -3.55 -14.54 -22.08
N THR A 628 -4.60 -15.35 -22.09
CA THR A 628 -4.63 -16.70 -21.51
C THR A 628 -4.11 -17.79 -22.47
N ASP A 629 -3.87 -17.47 -23.75
CA ASP A 629 -3.25 -18.38 -24.70
C ASP A 629 -1.71 -18.23 -24.71
N GLN A 630 -1.06 -19.17 -24.03
CA GLN A 630 0.40 -19.23 -23.96
C GLN A 630 1.06 -19.51 -25.32
N GLY A 631 0.42 -20.29 -26.20
CA GLY A 631 0.96 -20.65 -27.50
C GLY A 631 1.03 -19.45 -28.44
N LEU A 632 -0.05 -18.67 -28.48
CA LEU A 632 -0.12 -17.40 -29.23
C LEU A 632 0.93 -16.41 -28.73
N PHE A 633 1.09 -16.24 -27.42
CA PHE A 633 2.12 -15.38 -26.85
C PHE A 633 3.53 -15.84 -27.28
N ILE A 634 3.86 -17.12 -27.12
CA ILE A 634 5.17 -17.65 -27.49
C ILE A 634 5.46 -17.43 -28.98
N ALA A 635 4.49 -17.68 -29.85
CA ALA A 635 4.65 -17.54 -31.29
C ALA A 635 4.77 -16.07 -31.72
N LEU A 636 3.85 -15.19 -31.27
CA LEU A 636 3.72 -13.83 -31.79
C LEU A 636 4.57 -12.80 -31.03
N GLU A 637 4.82 -12.98 -29.74
CA GLU A 637 5.69 -12.08 -28.97
C GLU A 637 7.15 -12.58 -28.93
N GLY A 638 7.36 -13.88 -28.76
CA GLY A 638 8.70 -14.45 -28.66
C GLY A 638 9.33 -14.76 -30.00
N VAL A 639 8.74 -15.69 -30.76
CA VAL A 639 9.34 -16.21 -32.00
C VAL A 639 9.49 -15.12 -33.06
N LEU A 640 8.48 -14.27 -33.28
CA LEU A 640 8.58 -13.19 -34.27
C LEU A 640 9.75 -12.24 -34.00
N ILE A 641 9.94 -11.84 -32.74
CA ILE A 641 11.01 -10.90 -32.37
C ILE A 641 12.38 -11.57 -32.45
N VAL A 642 12.51 -12.83 -32.00
CA VAL A 642 13.75 -13.59 -32.18
C VAL A 642 14.14 -13.66 -33.66
N ILE A 643 13.21 -14.07 -34.53
CA ILE A 643 13.48 -14.16 -35.97
C ILE A 643 13.83 -12.77 -36.53
N ALA A 644 13.16 -11.70 -36.09
CA ALA A 644 13.46 -10.33 -36.51
C ALA A 644 14.90 -9.92 -36.13
N VAL A 645 15.32 -10.18 -34.89
CA VAL A 645 16.67 -9.84 -34.40
C VAL A 645 17.76 -10.60 -35.15
N PHE A 646 17.53 -11.88 -35.46
CA PHE A 646 18.46 -12.66 -36.29
C PHE A 646 18.41 -12.25 -37.76
N ALA A 647 17.25 -11.84 -38.30
CA ALA A 647 17.14 -11.26 -39.64
C ALA A 647 17.95 -9.95 -39.75
N LEU A 648 18.02 -9.16 -38.67
CA LEU A 648 18.87 -7.97 -38.59
C LEU A 648 20.37 -8.28 -38.56
N CYS A 649 20.80 -9.52 -38.28
CA CYS A 649 22.19 -9.93 -38.51
C CYS A 649 22.50 -10.00 -40.02
N ILE A 650 21.53 -10.46 -40.82
CA ILE A 650 21.62 -10.48 -42.29
C ILE A 650 21.44 -9.05 -42.85
N GLY A 651 20.56 -8.29 -42.21
CA GLY A 651 20.32 -6.87 -42.44
C GLY A 651 21.38 -5.93 -41.83
N HIS A 652 22.57 -6.41 -41.50
CA HIS A 652 23.58 -5.57 -40.86
C HIS A 652 24.19 -4.56 -41.84
N PRO A 653 24.32 -3.26 -41.50
CA PRO A 653 24.80 -2.23 -42.43
C PRO A 653 26.19 -2.52 -43.01
N GLY A 654 27.08 -3.14 -42.23
CA GLY A 654 28.41 -3.55 -42.68
C GLY A 654 28.46 -4.55 -43.84
N LEU A 655 27.36 -5.27 -44.14
CA LEU A 655 27.28 -6.19 -45.28
C LEU A 655 26.99 -5.48 -46.61
N SER A 656 26.30 -4.34 -46.55
CA SER A 656 25.90 -3.54 -47.71
C SER A 656 26.89 -2.41 -47.97
N PHE A 657 27.26 -1.67 -46.92
CA PHE A 657 28.22 -0.58 -46.99
C PHE A 657 29.60 -1.12 -46.63
N SER A 658 30.41 -1.43 -47.64
CA SER A 658 31.86 -1.50 -47.42
C SER A 658 32.31 -0.08 -47.05
N MET A 659 32.25 0.26 -45.77
CA MET A 659 32.65 1.55 -45.22
C MET A 659 34.19 1.67 -45.28
N LYS A 660 34.75 1.76 -46.48
CA LYS A 660 36.10 2.27 -46.71
C LYS A 660 35.98 3.77 -47.01
N ALA A 661 36.32 4.56 -46.00
CA ALA A 661 36.87 5.91 -46.09
C ALA A 661 36.09 6.95 -46.91
N SER A 662 35.11 7.62 -46.30
CA SER A 662 34.68 8.95 -46.74
C SER A 662 34.96 10.06 -45.71
N THR A 663 35.31 9.72 -44.46
CA THR A 663 35.71 10.71 -43.44
C THR A 663 37.14 11.25 -43.62
N ARG A 664 37.92 10.78 -44.61
CA ARG A 664 39.28 11.32 -44.87
C ARG A 664 39.35 12.34 -46.02
N GLN A 665 38.28 12.54 -46.79
CA GLN A 665 38.27 13.54 -47.88
C GLN A 665 37.80 14.92 -47.43
N SER A 666 36.99 15.03 -46.36
CA SER A 666 36.60 16.34 -45.82
C SER A 666 37.71 17.03 -45.02
N SER A 667 38.75 16.31 -44.60
CA SER A 667 39.92 16.90 -43.93
C SER A 667 41.08 17.23 -44.87
N ILE A 668 41.12 16.64 -46.08
CA ILE A 668 42.18 16.93 -47.07
C ILE A 668 41.78 18.10 -47.97
N SER A 669 40.48 18.33 -48.20
CA SER A 669 40.04 19.49 -48.99
C SER A 669 40.14 20.83 -48.24
N SER A 670 40.27 20.81 -46.91
CA SER A 670 40.48 22.01 -46.08
C SER A 670 41.95 22.42 -45.94
N ASP A 671 42.90 21.54 -46.27
CA ASP A 671 44.35 21.82 -46.19
C ASP A 671 44.99 22.16 -47.54
N VAL A 672 44.22 22.15 -48.64
CA VAL A 672 44.69 22.58 -49.98
C VAL A 672 44.18 24.00 -50.33
N GLN A 673 43.44 24.65 -49.41
CA GLN A 673 42.86 25.97 -49.64
C GLN A 673 43.10 26.96 -48.49
N LYS A 674 44.25 26.86 -47.81
CA LYS A 674 44.78 27.88 -46.91
C LYS A 674 46.18 28.29 -47.31
#